data_AF-R6TFS4-F1
#
_entry.id   AF-R6TFS4-F1
#
_cell.length_a   1.000
_cell.length_b   1.000
_cell.length_c   1.000
_cell.angle_alpha   90.00
_cell.angle_beta   90.00
_cell.angle_gamma   90.00
#
_symmetry.space_group_name_H-M   'P 1'
#
loop_
_entity.id
_entity.type
_entity.pdbx_description
1 polymer ?
#
loop_
_entity_poly.entity_id
_entity_poly.type
_entity_poly.pdbx_seq_one_letter_code
_entity_poly.pdbx_strand_id
1 'polypeptide(L)'
;MCFGLGDPTRVLTFDGKDLEVEWNSEVGTAPWLMLSLSGTMNVINGAKVTFTVDSGSTGSRNAIYMNEGSVINVTNGSTFIINGNDTEGKAGQAIQLDKTGASTINVTGNSIFEINGTNRGYVNSPTIYVEDSTFTVQNCTSNGSNGGKFTAINSQITYKNNAGHGLSAGNVTIQNSTVDCNNNGLFGLTYSGNLTVDGTSVINANGNAVNGSGAGIRASSSSGTSLVEAGAQISILNNQHNGLENYGKFTFEDGVVLRVNNNDERTTNGGGIYNGSAGVLTLPADTQIMNNHAAQTGGGICNAGSVIIPASVLLYNNHADDAGDDIFSHAAASVTFSAVGSDWVLDDCDDAIDGWYDDSADARWEAHEKPLHAVEFTNVGTVNGALALKAAHSPTPLDPGDPDLPDWEISKSKTATNLDSNYESQVTLSLPAAQETLESDVVFVLDKSTSTDVEEQMISMLSDLSRQAEDTGAAINVGVVIFNKVANNVLPLTRLSAENMDTIQTAIKTEISSGTNTHAGLLAGKAMLDEDTNVDANRKYLVFVSDGITYMYNEEPTATAWSFFADAWNNWAGPDNWNSKYGSNSAPDNWSAWLSEIGTMVEAQGTLYEYPYGGTVVTATPQDDNWKTAYANSIDKALYETYQTYQAAAAAGYHCYAMKATSNADYPWASSFMDYLAGGKTVDFDNIQNDIYYLLSAGSKVVDVIGYGTDNDGNAYDFDFVNDIDALTLTVGGVKLDKTELIDPQFDDHYVTSVYGFGSSNNYDFVLRYYANGQDGQSDECFVWEINVPVSNFAPVELTYSVKLTNPQTADGTYGQFDADGSEHFASLLTNLSATLYPVDSNGDQGMPENFAKPTVSYTVKDEGTNPGPGPGGDDDDDDDDDDDDHHVTIPDDDTPTTDIPGDIPSTDIPDGDTPTTDVPGTDLDDPDVPLADVPKTGDASALWLALSALSGTGLAGVTFLGRKKHDEE
;
A
#
# COMPACT_ATOMS: atom_id res chain seq x y z
N MET A 1 -62.53 -12.68 19.02
CA MET A 1 -63.52 -11.59 19.14
C MET A 1 -62.84 -10.27 18.81
N CYS A 2 -63.42 -9.45 17.92
CA CYS A 2 -62.97 -8.06 17.68
C CYS A 2 -63.78 -7.12 18.59
N PHE A 3 -63.12 -6.23 19.32
CA PHE A 3 -63.76 -5.24 20.19
C PHE A 3 -63.60 -3.85 19.59
N GLY A 4 -64.70 -3.12 19.46
CA GLY A 4 -64.71 -1.79 18.85
C GLY A 4 -65.15 -0.72 19.85
N LEU A 5 -64.31 0.28 20.06
CA LEU A 5 -64.64 1.55 20.69
C LEU A 5 -64.86 2.61 19.60
N GLY A 6 -65.98 2.53 18.89
CA GLY A 6 -66.28 3.41 17.75
C GLY A 6 -66.74 4.83 18.09
N ASP A 7 -66.76 5.20 19.37
CA ASP A 7 -67.18 6.53 19.85
C ASP A 7 -65.96 7.22 20.48
N PRO A 8 -65.50 8.35 19.93
CA PRO A 8 -64.25 8.99 20.33
C PRO A 8 -64.27 9.57 21.75
N THR A 9 -65.45 9.67 22.37
CA THR A 9 -65.59 10.12 23.75
C THR A 9 -65.38 9.01 24.78
N ARG A 10 -65.27 7.75 24.34
CA ARG A 10 -65.17 6.59 25.24
C ARG A 10 -63.75 6.35 25.71
N VAL A 11 -63.67 5.85 26.95
CA VAL A 11 -62.42 5.47 27.61
C VAL A 11 -62.52 4.01 28.02
N LEU A 12 -61.55 3.20 27.62
CA LEU A 12 -61.33 1.83 28.11
C LEU A 12 -60.13 1.84 29.07
N THR A 13 -60.35 1.46 30.32
CA THR A 13 -59.30 1.50 31.35
C THR A 13 -59.07 0.12 31.95
N PHE A 14 -57.80 -0.29 31.98
CA PHE A 14 -57.25 -1.40 32.76
C PHE A 14 -56.47 -0.79 33.93
N ASP A 15 -56.90 -1.05 35.17
CA ASP A 15 -56.40 -0.37 36.37
C ASP A 15 -56.14 -1.37 37.50
N GLY A 16 -54.89 -1.44 37.95
CA GLY A 16 -54.50 -2.12 39.20
C GLY A 16 -53.33 -3.09 39.05
N LYS A 17 -52.44 -3.07 40.05
CA LYS A 17 -51.19 -3.85 40.10
C LYS A 17 -51.34 -5.38 40.03
N ASP A 18 -52.53 -5.89 40.35
CA ASP A 18 -52.84 -7.32 40.36
C ASP A 18 -53.73 -7.71 39.16
N LEU A 19 -53.97 -6.76 38.23
CA LEU A 19 -54.74 -6.99 37.02
C LEU A 19 -53.84 -7.46 35.88
N GLU A 20 -54.08 -8.68 35.40
CA GLU A 20 -53.46 -9.24 34.20
C GLU A 20 -54.54 -9.59 33.18
N VAL A 21 -54.39 -9.09 31.94
CA VAL A 21 -55.30 -9.35 30.82
C VAL A 21 -54.51 -9.89 29.65
N GLU A 22 -54.83 -11.12 29.25
CA GLU A 22 -54.33 -11.73 28.03
C GLU A 22 -55.43 -11.80 26.98
N TRP A 23 -55.15 -11.28 25.78
CA TRP A 23 -56.03 -11.35 24.64
C TRP A 23 -55.31 -12.03 23.49
N ASN A 24 -55.73 -13.23 23.15
CA ASN A 24 -55.12 -14.01 22.07
C ASN A 24 -56.06 -14.07 20.86
N SER A 25 -55.55 -13.83 19.65
CA SER A 25 -56.26 -14.21 18.42
C SER A 25 -56.12 -15.72 18.24
N GLU A 26 -57.23 -16.45 18.12
CA GLU A 26 -57.21 -17.91 17.90
C GLU A 26 -56.66 -18.26 16.51
N VAL A 27 -55.78 -19.26 16.46
CA VAL A 27 -55.24 -19.82 15.21
C VAL A 27 -56.38 -20.40 14.37
N GLY A 28 -56.53 -19.92 13.12
CA GLY A 28 -57.48 -20.49 12.16
C GLY A 28 -58.95 -20.05 12.30
N THR A 29 -59.29 -19.12 13.20
CA THR A 29 -60.62 -18.47 13.22
C THR A 29 -60.47 -16.97 12.95
N ALA A 30 -61.28 -16.41 12.04
CA ALA A 30 -61.14 -15.02 11.62
C ALA A 30 -61.61 -14.05 12.73
N PRO A 31 -60.71 -13.18 13.21
CA PRO A 31 -61.00 -11.76 13.14
C PRO A 31 -59.88 -10.95 12.49
N TRP A 32 -60.26 -10.05 11.59
CA TRP A 32 -59.39 -9.13 10.85
C TRP A 32 -58.58 -8.16 11.74
N LEU A 33 -58.97 -8.02 13.02
CA LEU A 33 -58.56 -6.97 13.96
C LEU A 33 -58.88 -7.40 15.41
N MET A 34 -58.01 -7.12 16.39
CA MET A 34 -58.32 -7.36 17.82
C MET A 34 -59.06 -6.17 18.46
N LEU A 35 -58.55 -4.94 18.29
CA LEU A 35 -59.14 -3.72 18.85
C LEU A 35 -59.25 -2.61 17.79
N SER A 36 -60.47 -2.12 17.53
CA SER A 36 -60.69 -0.85 16.84
C SER A 36 -60.89 0.27 17.87
N LEU A 37 -59.99 1.23 17.91
CA LEU A 37 -59.99 2.33 18.88
C LEU A 37 -60.33 3.64 18.18
N SER A 38 -61.36 4.36 18.62
CA SER A 38 -61.61 5.76 18.23
C SER A 38 -61.46 6.74 19.41
N GLY A 39 -61.28 6.25 20.63
CA GLY A 39 -61.18 7.03 21.87
C GLY A 39 -59.86 6.80 22.61
N THR A 40 -59.93 6.66 23.94
CA THR A 40 -58.73 6.46 24.78
C THR A 40 -58.68 5.04 25.38
N MET A 41 -57.52 4.39 25.30
CA MET A 41 -57.19 3.19 26.07
C MET A 41 -56.15 3.55 27.15
N ASN A 42 -56.43 3.20 28.40
CA ASN A 42 -55.56 3.41 29.54
C ASN A 42 -55.15 2.06 30.14
N VAL A 43 -53.86 1.84 30.34
CA VAL A 43 -53.27 0.74 31.12
C VAL A 43 -52.49 1.39 32.26
N ILE A 44 -53.01 1.34 33.48
CA ILE A 44 -52.56 2.22 34.58
C ILE A 44 -52.38 1.48 35.92
N ASN A 45 -51.60 2.10 36.80
CA ASN A 45 -51.41 1.70 38.20
C ASN A 45 -50.93 0.25 38.38
N GLY A 46 -49.99 -0.18 37.54
CA GLY A 46 -49.37 -1.51 37.58
C GLY A 46 -50.12 -2.60 36.80
N ALA A 47 -51.15 -2.26 36.03
CA ALA A 47 -51.86 -3.24 35.22
C ALA A 47 -50.96 -3.83 34.12
N LYS A 48 -51.16 -5.11 33.82
CA LYS A 48 -50.48 -5.82 32.73
C LYS A 48 -51.48 -6.27 31.67
N VAL A 49 -51.26 -5.85 30.43
CA VAL A 49 -52.09 -6.22 29.28
C VAL A 49 -51.20 -6.82 28.20
N THR A 50 -51.61 -7.96 27.64
CA THR A 50 -50.88 -8.63 26.57
C THR A 50 -51.83 -9.01 25.44
N PHE A 51 -51.52 -8.54 24.24
CA PHE A 51 -52.20 -8.91 23.01
C PHE A 51 -51.30 -9.86 22.22
N THR A 52 -51.83 -11.00 21.78
CA THR A 52 -51.12 -11.91 20.89
C THR A 52 -51.86 -11.99 19.57
N VAL A 53 -51.16 -11.60 18.50
CA VAL A 53 -51.60 -11.71 17.11
C VAL A 53 -50.94 -12.93 16.49
N ASP A 54 -51.76 -13.80 15.91
CA ASP A 54 -51.33 -14.90 15.05
C ASP A 54 -51.83 -14.63 13.63
N SER A 55 -50.90 -14.56 12.68
CA SER A 55 -51.21 -14.29 11.28
C SER A 55 -51.58 -15.54 10.48
N GLY A 56 -51.31 -16.75 10.99
CA GLY A 56 -51.82 -18.05 10.55
C GLY A 56 -52.14 -18.19 9.05
N SER A 57 -53.36 -18.64 8.73
CA SER A 57 -53.90 -18.78 7.36
C SER A 57 -54.92 -17.69 6.97
N THR A 58 -55.22 -16.75 7.87
CA THR A 58 -56.41 -15.88 7.79
C THR A 58 -56.11 -14.39 7.55
N GLY A 59 -54.83 -13.96 7.55
CA GLY A 59 -54.45 -12.60 7.14
C GLY A 59 -54.90 -11.49 8.11
N SER A 60 -54.87 -11.73 9.42
CA SER A 60 -55.05 -10.72 10.49
C SER A 60 -54.34 -9.42 10.11
N ARG A 61 -55.04 -8.27 10.05
CA ARG A 61 -54.40 -7.03 9.58
C ARG A 61 -53.53 -6.39 10.65
N ASN A 62 -54.08 -6.20 11.85
CA ASN A 62 -53.35 -5.55 12.93
C ASN A 62 -53.95 -5.83 14.32
N ALA A 63 -53.15 -5.70 15.39
CA ALA A 63 -53.64 -5.86 16.76
C ALA A 63 -54.58 -4.70 17.14
N ILE A 64 -54.12 -3.46 16.95
CA ILE A 64 -54.89 -2.25 17.23
C ILE A 64 -55.00 -1.39 15.98
N TYR A 65 -56.24 -1.03 15.61
CA TYR A 65 -56.54 -0.04 14.58
C TYR A 65 -56.95 1.25 15.28
N MET A 66 -56.13 2.29 15.18
CA MET A 66 -56.36 3.58 15.80
C MET A 66 -57.01 4.53 14.79
N ASN A 67 -58.21 5.02 15.09
CA ASN A 67 -58.85 6.05 14.29
C ASN A 67 -58.34 7.45 14.69
N GLU A 68 -58.55 8.45 13.84
CA GLU A 68 -58.15 9.84 14.09
C GLU A 68 -58.57 10.31 15.50
N GLY A 69 -57.60 10.85 16.25
CA GLY A 69 -57.77 11.33 17.63
C GLY A 69 -57.56 10.29 18.72
N SER A 70 -57.33 9.02 18.37
CA SER A 70 -57.16 7.94 19.37
C SER A 70 -55.89 8.09 20.21
N VAL A 71 -55.97 7.63 21.47
CA VAL A 71 -54.88 7.71 22.43
C VAL A 71 -54.70 6.37 23.17
N ILE A 72 -53.46 5.90 23.28
CA ILE A 72 -53.08 4.83 24.21
C ILE A 72 -52.20 5.45 25.29
N ASN A 73 -52.53 5.21 26.56
CA ASN A 73 -51.72 5.61 27.72
C ASN A 73 -51.32 4.36 28.49
N VAL A 74 -50.02 4.14 28.69
CA VAL A 74 -49.47 3.09 29.55
C VAL A 74 -48.68 3.81 30.65
N THR A 75 -49.20 3.86 31.86
CA THR A 75 -48.66 4.77 32.90
C THR A 75 -48.57 4.16 34.29
N ASN A 76 -47.73 4.73 35.15
CA ASN A 76 -47.63 4.42 36.58
C ASN A 76 -47.33 2.93 36.85
N GLY A 77 -46.17 2.46 36.37
CA GLY A 77 -45.67 1.11 36.59
C GLY A 77 -46.33 0.02 35.76
N SER A 78 -47.06 0.38 34.70
CA SER A 78 -47.89 -0.56 33.95
C SER A 78 -47.16 -1.20 32.78
N THR A 79 -47.66 -2.34 32.30
CA THR A 79 -47.05 -3.09 31.19
C THR A 79 -48.07 -3.35 30.09
N PHE A 80 -47.73 -2.99 28.85
CA PHE A 80 -48.51 -3.34 27.67
C PHE A 80 -47.65 -4.01 26.61
N ILE A 81 -48.05 -5.22 26.19
CA ILE A 81 -47.27 -6.06 25.28
C ILE A 81 -48.14 -6.44 24.08
N ILE A 82 -47.57 -6.40 22.88
CA ILE A 82 -48.15 -6.95 21.66
C ILE A 82 -47.18 -7.96 21.05
N ASN A 83 -47.54 -9.24 21.09
CA ASN A 83 -46.79 -10.33 20.51
C ASN A 83 -47.37 -10.72 19.14
N GLY A 84 -46.51 -11.07 18.20
CA GLY A 84 -46.85 -11.56 16.87
C GLY A 84 -46.22 -12.94 16.63
N ASN A 85 -47.02 -13.87 16.08
CA ASN A 85 -46.59 -15.20 15.64
C ASN A 85 -46.96 -15.41 14.16
N ASP A 86 -46.14 -16.18 13.43
CA ASP A 86 -46.37 -16.58 12.04
C ASP A 86 -46.64 -15.40 11.07
N THR A 87 -45.99 -14.25 11.32
CA THR A 87 -46.22 -12.99 10.62
C THR A 87 -45.38 -12.80 9.34
N GLU A 88 -44.40 -13.68 9.10
CA GLU A 88 -43.52 -13.61 7.93
C GLU A 88 -44.32 -13.73 6.63
N GLY A 89 -44.07 -12.81 5.69
CA GLY A 89 -44.77 -12.76 4.40
C GLY A 89 -46.27 -12.43 4.48
N LYS A 90 -46.80 -12.08 5.67
CA LYS A 90 -48.24 -11.87 5.91
C LYS A 90 -48.50 -10.52 6.57
N ALA A 91 -49.73 -10.01 6.41
CA ALA A 91 -50.19 -8.89 7.24
C ALA A 91 -50.28 -9.32 8.71
N GLY A 92 -50.08 -8.37 9.63
CA GLY A 92 -50.02 -8.63 11.08
C GLY A 92 -49.33 -7.51 11.85
N GLN A 93 -49.70 -6.25 11.60
CA GLN A 93 -49.08 -5.11 12.28
C GLN A 93 -49.48 -5.07 13.77
N ALA A 94 -48.63 -4.57 14.66
CA ALA A 94 -49.05 -4.34 16.03
C ALA A 94 -50.09 -3.19 16.06
N ILE A 95 -49.73 -2.04 15.48
CA ILE A 95 -50.58 -0.84 15.48
C ILE A 95 -50.68 -0.24 14.09
N GLN A 96 -51.89 0.06 13.64
CA GLN A 96 -52.15 0.80 12.42
C GLN A 96 -53.08 1.99 12.67
N LEU A 97 -52.69 3.16 12.18
CA LEU A 97 -53.55 4.35 12.18
C LEU A 97 -54.38 4.42 10.89
N ASP A 98 -55.61 4.95 10.99
CA ASP A 98 -56.45 5.26 9.82
C ASP A 98 -55.97 6.47 9.03
N LYS A 99 -55.33 7.42 9.72
CA LYS A 99 -54.85 8.69 9.20
C LYS A 99 -53.47 9.01 9.76
N THR A 100 -52.55 9.31 8.85
CA THR A 100 -51.15 9.62 9.16
C THR A 100 -51.03 10.74 10.19
N GLY A 101 -50.27 10.52 11.27
CA GLY A 101 -49.97 11.56 12.27
C GLY A 101 -51.11 11.88 13.24
N ALA A 102 -52.25 11.20 13.17
CA ALA A 102 -53.47 11.60 13.85
C ALA A 102 -53.77 10.83 15.14
N SER A 103 -52.82 10.11 15.73
CA SER A 103 -53.02 9.38 16.99
C SER A 103 -51.76 9.37 17.85
N THR A 104 -51.95 9.15 19.16
CA THR A 104 -50.88 9.30 20.18
C THR A 104 -50.72 8.03 21.02
N ILE A 105 -49.47 7.70 21.35
CA ILE A 105 -49.11 6.66 22.31
C ILE A 105 -48.23 7.31 23.37
N ASN A 106 -48.65 7.24 24.63
CA ASN A 106 -47.93 7.77 25.78
C ASN A 106 -47.51 6.61 26.70
N VAL A 107 -46.23 6.55 27.06
CA VAL A 107 -45.68 5.54 27.98
C VAL A 107 -44.90 6.26 29.07
N THR A 108 -45.45 6.33 30.28
CA THR A 108 -44.89 7.18 31.34
C THR A 108 -44.79 6.53 32.72
N GLY A 109 -43.89 7.03 33.57
CA GLY A 109 -43.85 6.70 34.99
C GLY A 109 -43.51 5.24 35.28
N ASN A 110 -42.32 4.81 34.89
CA ASN A 110 -41.77 3.46 35.04
C ASN A 110 -42.59 2.36 34.35
N SER A 111 -43.17 2.67 33.20
CA SER A 111 -44.02 1.73 32.45
C SER A 111 -43.22 1.01 31.35
N ILE A 112 -43.77 -0.12 30.89
CA ILE A 112 -43.20 -0.96 29.83
C ILE A 112 -44.18 -1.04 28.66
N PHE A 113 -43.70 -0.74 27.46
CA PHE A 113 -44.42 -0.97 26.21
C PHE A 113 -43.57 -1.84 25.30
N GLU A 114 -44.07 -3.02 24.91
CA GLU A 114 -43.34 -3.95 24.06
C GLU A 114 -44.17 -4.37 22.84
N ILE A 115 -43.53 -4.36 21.68
CA ILE A 115 -44.00 -5.04 20.47
C ILE A 115 -42.94 -6.05 20.06
N ASN A 116 -43.36 -7.29 19.83
CA ASN A 116 -42.44 -8.38 19.53
C ASN A 116 -43.02 -9.33 18.46
N GLY A 117 -42.28 -9.64 17.40
CA GLY A 117 -42.66 -10.70 16.43
C GLY A 117 -43.77 -10.33 15.43
N THR A 118 -44.31 -9.11 15.49
CA THR A 118 -45.35 -8.64 14.56
C THR A 118 -44.80 -8.44 13.13
N ASN A 119 -45.65 -8.33 12.12
CA ASN A 119 -45.16 -7.99 10.78
C ASN A 119 -44.51 -6.60 10.76
N ARG A 120 -45.21 -5.60 11.30
CA ARG A 120 -44.65 -4.26 11.53
C ARG A 120 -45.04 -3.80 12.92
N GLY A 121 -44.16 -3.07 13.60
CA GLY A 121 -44.49 -2.56 14.93
C GLY A 121 -45.62 -1.55 14.87
N TYR A 122 -45.41 -0.42 14.22
CA TYR A 122 -46.48 0.54 13.96
C TYR A 122 -46.39 1.22 12.60
N VAL A 123 -47.54 1.56 12.02
CA VAL A 123 -47.67 2.17 10.69
C VAL A 123 -48.56 3.42 10.69
N ASN A 124 -48.37 4.29 9.70
CA ASN A 124 -49.04 5.58 9.54
C ASN A 124 -48.67 6.61 10.64
N SER A 125 -47.42 6.56 11.10
CA SER A 125 -46.75 7.71 11.73
C SER A 125 -47.42 8.27 13.00
N PRO A 126 -47.64 7.47 14.06
CA PRO A 126 -48.16 7.98 15.33
C PRO A 126 -47.22 9.01 15.98
N THR A 127 -47.76 9.81 16.90
CA THR A 127 -46.95 10.56 17.87
C THR A 127 -46.70 9.67 19.08
N ILE A 128 -45.44 9.39 19.39
CA ILE A 128 -45.03 8.56 20.53
C ILE A 128 -44.26 9.44 21.52
N TYR A 129 -44.67 9.38 22.78
CA TYR A 129 -44.04 10.05 23.89
C TYR A 129 -43.73 9.03 24.99
N VAL A 130 -42.46 8.92 25.35
CA VAL A 130 -41.94 8.00 26.36
C VAL A 130 -41.19 8.81 27.42
N GLU A 131 -41.59 8.68 28.67
CA GLU A 131 -40.98 9.39 29.81
C GLU A 131 -40.79 8.45 31.00
N ASP A 132 -39.60 8.44 31.60
CA ASP A 132 -39.28 7.57 32.74
C ASP A 132 -39.63 6.09 32.47
N SER A 133 -39.49 5.57 31.25
CA SER A 133 -40.12 4.30 30.86
C SER A 133 -39.31 3.49 29.84
N THR A 134 -39.74 2.26 29.58
CA THR A 134 -39.15 1.38 28.57
C THR A 134 -40.07 1.21 27.37
N PHE A 135 -39.52 1.38 26.15
CA PHE A 135 -40.25 1.17 24.90
C PHE A 135 -39.45 0.27 23.95
N THR A 136 -40.02 -0.88 23.60
CA THR A 136 -39.34 -1.90 22.80
C THR A 136 -40.16 -2.29 21.57
N VAL A 137 -39.53 -2.32 20.40
CA VAL A 137 -40.05 -2.91 19.17
C VAL A 137 -39.00 -3.85 18.59
N GLN A 138 -39.28 -5.14 18.58
CA GLN A 138 -38.28 -6.14 18.23
C GLN A 138 -38.81 -7.29 17.38
N ASN A 139 -37.89 -7.93 16.66
CA ASN A 139 -38.15 -9.14 15.89
C ASN A 139 -39.31 -8.99 14.88
N CYS A 140 -39.58 -7.78 14.40
CA CYS A 140 -40.64 -7.61 13.40
C CYS A 140 -40.19 -8.20 12.06
N THR A 141 -41.09 -8.87 11.34
CA THR A 141 -40.77 -9.47 10.03
C THR A 141 -40.76 -8.45 8.87
N SER A 142 -40.89 -7.16 9.19
CA SER A 142 -40.74 -5.99 8.32
C SER A 142 -40.28 -4.80 9.19
N ASN A 143 -40.63 -3.57 8.84
CA ASN A 143 -40.22 -2.38 9.59
C ASN A 143 -40.77 -2.40 11.03
N GLY A 144 -39.92 -2.13 12.03
CA GLY A 144 -40.33 -1.87 13.40
C GLY A 144 -41.22 -0.62 13.49
N SER A 145 -40.95 0.39 12.67
CA SER A 145 -41.74 1.62 12.63
C SER A 145 -41.80 2.28 11.26
N ASN A 146 -42.76 3.19 11.07
CA ASN A 146 -42.93 3.92 9.81
C ASN A 146 -43.43 5.37 10.05
N GLY A 147 -42.48 6.29 10.19
CA GLY A 147 -42.68 7.73 10.37
C GLY A 147 -43.24 8.13 11.75
N GLY A 148 -43.64 9.39 11.88
CA GLY A 148 -44.31 9.92 13.08
C GLY A 148 -43.49 10.96 13.83
N LYS A 149 -43.79 11.17 15.10
CA LYS A 149 -42.92 11.92 16.02
C LYS A 149 -42.54 10.98 17.16
N PHE A 150 -41.27 10.96 17.52
CA PHE A 150 -40.78 10.16 18.63
C PHE A 150 -40.09 11.07 19.66
N THR A 151 -40.48 10.95 20.92
CA THR A 151 -39.86 11.68 22.02
C THR A 151 -39.59 10.71 23.17
N ALA A 152 -38.34 10.66 23.63
CA ALA A 152 -37.89 9.88 24.77
C ALA A 152 -37.21 10.80 25.79
N ILE A 153 -37.65 10.72 27.04
CA ILE A 153 -37.11 11.49 28.16
C ILE A 153 -36.84 10.53 29.33
N ASN A 154 -35.62 10.50 29.86
CA ASN A 154 -35.24 9.61 30.97
C ASN A 154 -35.65 8.14 30.75
N SER A 155 -35.45 7.62 29.53
CA SER A 155 -36.08 6.37 29.07
C SER A 155 -35.10 5.42 28.37
N GLN A 156 -35.47 4.15 28.33
CA GLN A 156 -34.77 3.12 27.57
C GLN A 156 -35.60 2.71 26.35
N ILE A 157 -35.05 2.92 25.16
CA ILE A 157 -35.72 2.67 23.89
C ILE A 157 -34.97 1.59 23.13
N THR A 158 -35.69 0.64 22.53
CA THR A 158 -35.08 -0.46 21.78
C THR A 158 -35.84 -0.75 20.49
N TYR A 159 -35.14 -0.72 19.37
CA TYR A 159 -35.57 -1.19 18.06
C TYR A 159 -34.55 -2.20 17.54
N LYS A 160 -34.82 -3.50 17.66
CA LYS A 160 -33.83 -4.52 17.30
C LYS A 160 -34.35 -5.70 16.51
N ASN A 161 -33.48 -6.29 15.69
CA ASN A 161 -33.75 -7.50 14.91
C ASN A 161 -35.00 -7.38 14.03
N ASN A 162 -35.36 -6.17 13.60
CA ASN A 162 -36.48 -5.97 12.68
C ASN A 162 -35.98 -6.22 11.26
N ALA A 163 -36.72 -6.97 10.44
CA ALA A 163 -36.28 -7.32 9.09
C ALA A 163 -36.19 -6.09 8.15
N GLY A 164 -36.85 -4.98 8.52
CA GLY A 164 -36.78 -3.69 7.83
C GLY A 164 -36.08 -2.62 8.67
N HIS A 165 -36.64 -1.41 8.72
CA HIS A 165 -36.12 -0.32 9.57
C HIS A 165 -36.34 -0.59 11.06
N GLY A 166 -35.43 -0.12 11.90
CA GLY A 166 -35.63 0.02 13.35
C GLY A 166 -36.56 1.20 13.65
N LEU A 167 -36.00 2.32 14.10
CA LEU A 167 -36.72 3.57 14.32
C LEU A 167 -36.77 4.40 13.04
N SER A 168 -37.96 4.58 12.49
CA SER A 168 -38.30 5.46 11.37
C SER A 168 -39.28 6.51 11.86
N ALA A 169 -38.89 7.78 11.81
CA ALA A 169 -39.71 8.89 12.31
C ALA A 169 -39.64 10.14 11.40
N GLY A 170 -40.53 11.10 11.63
CA GLY A 170 -40.37 12.47 11.14
C GLY A 170 -39.39 13.21 12.03
N ASN A 171 -39.82 13.57 13.25
CA ASN A 171 -38.96 14.22 14.25
C ASN A 171 -38.61 13.25 15.38
N VAL A 172 -37.38 13.33 15.87
CA VAL A 172 -36.85 12.55 16.99
C VAL A 172 -36.25 13.48 18.03
N THR A 173 -36.67 13.31 19.28
CA THR A 173 -36.12 14.02 20.45
C THR A 173 -35.73 13.01 21.52
N ILE A 174 -34.48 13.06 21.95
CA ILE A 174 -33.90 12.14 22.93
C ILE A 174 -33.25 12.98 24.03
N GLN A 175 -33.74 12.81 25.26
CA GLN A 175 -33.25 13.53 26.44
C GLN A 175 -32.98 12.56 27.58
N ASN A 176 -31.77 12.60 28.15
CA ASN A 176 -31.31 11.70 29.21
C ASN A 176 -31.73 10.24 28.98
N SER A 177 -31.61 9.75 27.74
CA SER A 177 -32.19 8.47 27.33
C SER A 177 -31.18 7.62 26.56
N THR A 178 -31.36 6.31 26.62
CA THR A 178 -30.61 5.35 25.80
C THR A 178 -31.51 4.83 24.69
N VAL A 179 -31.02 4.87 23.45
CA VAL A 179 -31.74 4.40 22.26
C VAL A 179 -30.90 3.36 21.53
N ASP A 180 -31.37 2.11 21.53
CA ASP A 180 -30.71 0.98 20.89
C ASP A 180 -31.44 0.59 19.60
N CYS A 181 -30.86 0.92 18.45
CA CYS A 181 -31.36 0.63 17.12
C CYS A 181 -30.45 -0.38 16.40
N ASN A 182 -30.40 -1.61 16.89
CA ASN A 182 -29.37 -2.59 16.49
C ASN A 182 -29.92 -3.74 15.66
N ASN A 183 -29.10 -4.28 14.74
CA ASN A 183 -29.38 -5.50 13.97
C ASN A 183 -30.67 -5.43 13.14
N ASN A 184 -31.02 -4.26 12.62
CA ASN A 184 -32.18 -4.10 11.75
C ASN A 184 -31.77 -4.34 10.29
N GLY A 185 -32.67 -4.91 9.49
CA GLY A 185 -32.40 -5.32 8.11
C GLY A 185 -32.11 -4.18 7.14
N LEU A 186 -32.53 -2.95 7.48
CA LEU A 186 -32.29 -1.72 6.71
C LEU A 186 -31.70 -0.68 7.68
N PHE A 187 -32.27 0.53 7.76
CA PHE A 187 -31.80 1.55 8.71
C PHE A 187 -32.00 1.19 10.18
N GLY A 188 -31.00 1.43 11.03
CA GLY A 188 -31.16 1.42 12.48
C GLY A 188 -32.06 2.57 12.92
N LEU A 189 -31.62 3.80 12.67
CA LEU A 189 -32.36 5.04 12.91
C LEU A 189 -32.46 5.83 11.60
N THR A 190 -33.67 6.10 11.12
CA THR A 190 -33.90 7.01 10.00
C THR A 190 -34.98 8.03 10.31
N TYR A 191 -34.74 9.28 9.93
CA TYR A 191 -35.70 10.35 10.12
C TYR A 191 -35.75 11.35 8.96
N SER A 192 -36.91 11.97 8.77
CA SER A 192 -37.16 12.91 7.65
C SER A 192 -37.33 14.38 8.08
N GLY A 193 -37.37 14.63 9.38
CA GLY A 193 -37.43 15.96 9.99
C GLY A 193 -36.16 16.23 10.78
N ASN A 194 -36.32 16.63 12.05
CA ASN A 194 -35.21 17.01 12.92
C ASN A 194 -34.85 15.90 13.92
N LEU A 195 -33.57 15.82 14.26
CA LEU A 195 -33.04 15.04 15.38
C LEU A 195 -32.48 15.99 16.44
N THR A 196 -32.83 15.75 17.70
CA THR A 196 -32.30 16.48 18.86
C THR A 196 -31.90 15.47 19.93
N VAL A 197 -30.65 15.52 20.37
CA VAL A 197 -30.06 14.61 21.35
C VAL A 197 -29.32 15.45 22.38
N ASP A 198 -29.70 15.34 23.66
CA ASP A 198 -29.01 16.07 24.71
C ASP A 198 -27.68 15.41 25.13
N GLY A 199 -26.87 16.16 25.85
CA GLY A 199 -25.54 15.74 26.31
C GLY A 199 -25.51 14.58 27.30
N THR A 200 -26.67 14.05 27.71
CA THR A 200 -26.77 12.91 28.65
C THR A 200 -27.27 11.64 27.97
N SER A 201 -27.53 11.70 26.67
CA SER A 201 -28.16 10.62 25.92
C SER A 201 -27.15 9.72 25.20
N VAL A 202 -27.58 8.49 24.94
CA VAL A 202 -26.79 7.46 24.23
C VAL A 202 -27.59 6.93 23.06
N ILE A 203 -26.96 6.82 21.88
CA ILE A 203 -27.54 6.16 20.70
C ILE A 203 -26.58 5.07 20.22
N ASN A 204 -27.12 3.86 20.08
CA ASN A 204 -26.42 2.72 19.48
C ASN A 204 -27.15 2.32 18.20
N ALA A 205 -26.46 2.37 17.06
CA ALA A 205 -27.00 2.02 15.75
C ALA A 205 -26.07 1.01 15.06
N ASN A 206 -25.96 -0.18 15.66
CA ASN A 206 -24.95 -1.17 15.31
C ASN A 206 -25.54 -2.37 14.56
N GLY A 207 -24.77 -2.97 13.64
CA GLY A 207 -25.15 -4.24 13.00
C GLY A 207 -26.31 -4.14 12.02
N ASN A 208 -26.65 -2.95 11.52
CA ASN A 208 -27.82 -2.75 10.65
C ASN A 208 -27.50 -3.00 9.16
N ALA A 209 -28.53 -2.87 8.33
CA ALA A 209 -28.51 -3.05 6.89
C ALA A 209 -28.19 -4.48 6.42
N VAL A 210 -28.54 -5.48 7.23
CA VAL A 210 -28.22 -6.90 6.95
C VAL A 210 -29.03 -7.52 5.79
N ASN A 211 -30.17 -6.95 5.43
CA ASN A 211 -31.10 -7.51 4.43
C ASN A 211 -31.15 -6.71 3.11
N GLY A 212 -30.47 -5.57 3.04
CA GLY A 212 -30.44 -4.69 1.86
C GLY A 212 -29.98 -3.27 2.21
N SER A 213 -30.04 -2.37 1.23
CA SER A 213 -29.55 -0.99 1.36
C SER A 213 -30.13 -0.29 2.59
N GLY A 214 -29.24 0.26 3.40
CA GLY A 214 -29.55 0.84 4.69
C GLY A 214 -28.37 1.61 5.24
N ALA A 215 -28.45 2.02 6.50
CA ALA A 215 -27.34 2.61 7.24
C ALA A 215 -27.56 2.42 8.74
N GLY A 216 -26.54 2.66 9.56
CA GLY A 216 -26.76 2.79 11.00
C GLY A 216 -27.72 3.94 11.30
N ILE A 217 -27.37 5.15 10.85
CA ILE A 217 -28.18 6.37 10.99
C ILE A 217 -28.38 7.05 9.64
N ARG A 218 -29.59 7.52 9.36
CA ARG A 218 -29.90 8.34 8.17
C ARG A 218 -30.70 9.60 8.47
N ALA A 219 -30.10 10.76 8.19
CA ALA A 219 -30.77 12.06 8.12
C ALA A 219 -31.27 12.31 6.68
N SER A 220 -32.51 11.90 6.38
CA SER A 220 -32.98 11.74 4.99
C SER A 220 -33.43 13.03 4.27
N SER A 221 -33.45 14.18 4.95
CA SER A 221 -34.00 15.43 4.40
C SER A 221 -32.94 16.52 4.33
N SER A 222 -32.83 17.16 3.16
CA SER A 222 -31.95 18.32 2.94
C SER A 222 -32.35 19.59 3.67
N SER A 223 -33.57 19.63 4.19
CA SER A 223 -34.05 20.73 5.04
C SER A 223 -34.03 20.37 6.53
N GLY A 224 -33.72 19.12 6.86
CA GLY A 224 -33.64 18.64 8.24
C GLY A 224 -32.43 19.22 8.97
N THR A 225 -32.57 19.40 10.27
CA THR A 225 -31.46 19.77 11.16
C THR A 225 -31.33 18.73 12.27
N SER A 226 -30.11 18.30 12.49
CA SER A 226 -29.71 17.35 13.51
C SER A 226 -28.69 18.00 14.43
N LEU A 227 -28.99 17.99 15.71
CA LEU A 227 -28.12 18.50 16.77
C LEU A 227 -27.91 17.41 17.82
N VAL A 228 -26.65 17.12 18.11
CA VAL A 228 -26.21 16.26 19.19
C VAL A 228 -25.33 17.10 20.11
N GLU A 229 -25.81 17.33 21.33
CA GLU A 229 -25.17 18.22 22.30
C GLU A 229 -23.97 17.55 22.99
N ALA A 230 -23.02 18.38 23.44
CA ALA A 230 -21.79 17.95 24.12
C ALA A 230 -22.07 17.00 25.29
N GLY A 231 -21.34 15.88 25.35
CA GLY A 231 -21.48 14.82 26.37
C GLY A 231 -22.27 13.59 25.92
N ALA A 232 -23.03 13.69 24.82
CA ALA A 232 -23.75 12.54 24.27
C ALA A 232 -22.78 11.47 23.74
N GLN A 233 -23.24 10.22 23.66
CA GLN A 233 -22.45 9.10 23.14
C GLN A 233 -23.17 8.42 21.99
N ILE A 234 -22.52 8.32 20.83
CA ILE A 234 -23.09 7.78 19.60
C ILE A 234 -22.17 6.69 19.05
N SER A 235 -22.69 5.47 18.94
CA SER A 235 -21.98 4.33 18.35
C SER A 235 -22.69 3.86 17.09
N ILE A 236 -21.94 3.77 15.99
CA ILE A 236 -22.41 3.36 14.67
C ILE A 236 -21.42 2.32 14.12
N LEU A 237 -21.62 1.08 14.54
CA LEU A 237 -20.61 0.03 14.38
C LEU A 237 -21.12 -1.17 13.59
N ASN A 238 -20.27 -1.79 12.79
CA ASN A 238 -20.55 -3.09 12.15
C ASN A 238 -21.80 -3.10 11.24
N ASN A 239 -22.17 -1.98 10.62
CA ASN A 239 -23.29 -1.96 9.68
C ASN A 239 -22.84 -2.51 8.32
N GLN A 240 -23.70 -3.28 7.63
CA GLN A 240 -23.39 -3.86 6.31
C GLN A 240 -23.68 -2.91 5.13
N HIS A 241 -23.78 -1.63 5.43
CA HIS A 241 -23.85 -0.50 4.52
C HIS A 241 -23.24 0.71 5.26
N ASN A 242 -23.42 1.93 4.75
CA ASN A 242 -22.98 3.17 5.39
C ASN A 242 -23.20 3.20 6.91
N GLY A 243 -22.23 3.71 7.68
CA GLY A 243 -22.46 4.04 9.08
C GLY A 243 -23.50 5.17 9.20
N LEU A 244 -23.18 6.34 8.66
CA LEU A 244 -24.01 7.55 8.68
C LEU A 244 -24.29 8.05 7.26
N GLU A 245 -25.57 8.20 6.93
CA GLU A 245 -26.02 8.95 5.75
C GLU A 245 -26.55 10.33 6.17
N ASN A 246 -25.94 11.39 5.66
CA ASN A 246 -26.37 12.76 5.89
C ASN A 246 -26.79 13.46 4.59
N TYR A 247 -28.04 13.93 4.53
CA TYR A 247 -28.51 14.76 3.41
C TYR A 247 -28.82 16.20 3.79
N GLY A 248 -28.76 16.57 5.07
CA GLY A 248 -29.13 17.89 5.60
C GLY A 248 -28.05 18.49 6.51
N LYS A 249 -28.44 19.33 7.48
CA LYS A 249 -27.49 19.87 8.46
C LYS A 249 -27.35 18.92 9.64
N PHE A 250 -26.15 18.42 9.88
CA PHE A 250 -25.85 17.56 11.02
C PHE A 250 -24.67 18.14 11.81
N THR A 251 -24.95 18.58 13.03
CA THR A 251 -23.94 19.13 13.93
C THR A 251 -23.85 18.25 15.17
N PHE A 252 -22.66 17.70 15.39
CA PHE A 252 -22.23 17.18 16.66
C PHE A 252 -21.44 18.28 17.36
N GLU A 253 -21.84 18.66 18.57
CA GLU A 253 -21.08 19.62 19.36
C GLU A 253 -19.79 18.99 19.90
N ASP A 254 -18.77 19.81 20.09
CA ASP A 254 -17.51 19.35 20.67
C ASP A 254 -17.73 18.73 22.06
N GLY A 255 -17.07 17.60 22.34
CA GLY A 255 -17.31 16.78 23.53
C GLY A 255 -18.38 15.69 23.36
N VAL A 256 -18.96 15.50 22.17
CA VAL A 256 -19.70 14.27 21.83
C VAL A 256 -18.71 13.13 21.59
N VAL A 257 -18.97 11.95 22.16
CA VAL A 257 -18.22 10.73 21.84
C VAL A 257 -18.87 10.06 20.62
N LEU A 258 -18.27 10.21 19.45
CA LEU A 258 -18.75 9.62 18.20
C LEU A 258 -17.81 8.52 17.70
N ARG A 259 -18.35 7.32 17.46
CA ARG A 259 -17.63 6.19 16.86
C ARG A 259 -18.37 5.66 15.63
N VAL A 260 -17.70 5.63 14.49
CA VAL A 260 -18.21 5.16 13.20
C VAL A 260 -17.19 4.18 12.61
N ASN A 261 -17.23 2.93 13.06
CA ASN A 261 -16.17 1.97 12.74
C ASN A 261 -16.72 0.64 12.22
N ASN A 262 -15.91 -0.05 11.41
CA ASN A 262 -16.22 -1.38 10.89
C ASN A 262 -17.52 -1.44 10.07
N ASN A 263 -17.90 -0.33 9.40
CA ASN A 263 -19.06 -0.32 8.51
C ASN A 263 -18.62 -0.68 7.08
N ASP A 264 -19.43 -1.46 6.38
CA ASP A 264 -19.09 -2.04 5.08
C ASP A 264 -20.14 -1.64 4.03
N GLU A 265 -19.87 -0.60 3.24
CA GLU A 265 -20.74 -0.17 2.15
C GLU A 265 -20.51 -0.97 0.86
N ARG A 266 -21.19 -2.10 0.75
CA ARG A 266 -20.99 -3.12 -0.29
C ARG A 266 -21.44 -2.73 -1.70
N THR A 267 -22.04 -1.57 -1.92
CA THR A 267 -22.67 -1.24 -3.22
C THR A 267 -22.27 0.09 -3.83
N THR A 268 -21.86 1.05 -3.02
CA THR A 268 -21.67 2.45 -3.42
C THR A 268 -20.55 3.12 -2.61
N ASN A 269 -20.82 4.28 -2.01
CA ASN A 269 -19.81 5.21 -1.51
C ASN A 269 -20.02 5.51 -0.02
N GLY A 270 -18.96 5.88 0.71
CA GLY A 270 -19.06 6.45 2.05
C GLY A 270 -19.17 5.42 3.18
N GLY A 271 -18.26 4.44 3.26
CA GLY A 271 -18.34 3.30 4.19
C GLY A 271 -18.69 3.72 5.61
N GLY A 272 -17.88 4.60 6.20
CA GLY A 272 -18.18 5.24 7.47
C GLY A 272 -19.32 6.26 7.31
N ILE A 273 -19.09 7.29 6.48
CA ILE A 273 -20.02 8.41 6.31
C ILE A 273 -20.22 8.73 4.83
N TYR A 274 -21.48 8.80 4.42
CA TYR A 274 -21.90 9.43 3.18
C TYR A 274 -22.56 10.79 3.46
N ASN A 275 -21.91 11.88 3.03
CA ASN A 275 -22.44 13.23 3.12
C ASN A 275 -22.92 13.70 1.74
N GLY A 276 -24.24 13.69 1.53
CA GLY A 276 -24.87 14.03 0.25
C GLY A 276 -24.69 15.50 -0.16
N SER A 277 -25.13 15.84 -1.36
CA SER A 277 -24.84 17.14 -2.00
C SER A 277 -25.41 18.39 -1.30
N ALA A 278 -26.47 18.21 -0.50
CA ALA A 278 -27.02 19.27 0.36
C ALA A 278 -26.56 19.14 1.84
N GLY A 279 -25.73 18.13 2.12
CA GLY A 279 -25.24 17.80 3.45
C GLY A 279 -24.25 18.83 3.96
N VAL A 280 -24.45 19.26 5.20
CA VAL A 280 -23.51 20.08 5.97
C VAL A 280 -23.22 19.34 7.27
N LEU A 281 -22.03 18.76 7.37
CA LEU A 281 -21.60 17.93 8.48
C LEU A 281 -20.53 18.66 9.31
N THR A 282 -20.70 18.67 10.63
CA THR A 282 -19.69 19.15 11.58
C THR A 282 -19.43 18.04 12.58
N LEU A 283 -18.21 17.51 12.56
CA LEU A 283 -17.76 16.47 13.48
C LEU A 283 -17.21 17.09 14.79
N PRO A 284 -17.32 16.39 15.93
CA PRO A 284 -16.67 16.78 17.17
C PRO A 284 -15.20 16.32 17.20
N ALA A 285 -14.40 16.89 18.09
CA ALA A 285 -13.05 16.38 18.39
C ALA A 285 -13.10 14.91 18.84
N ASP A 286 -11.99 14.19 18.67
CA ASP A 286 -11.79 12.81 19.14
C ASP A 286 -12.78 11.79 18.55
N THR A 287 -13.42 12.12 17.43
CA THR A 287 -14.24 11.18 16.66
C THR A 287 -13.38 10.04 16.12
N GLN A 288 -13.93 8.83 16.12
CA GLN A 288 -13.30 7.67 15.51
C GLN A 288 -14.05 7.29 14.23
N ILE A 289 -13.34 7.27 13.10
CA ILE A 289 -13.80 6.79 11.79
C ILE A 289 -12.72 5.86 11.23
N MET A 290 -12.78 4.59 11.58
CA MET A 290 -11.73 3.62 11.26
C MET A 290 -12.31 2.28 10.81
N ASN A 291 -11.55 1.55 10.01
CA ASN A 291 -11.85 0.20 9.53
C ASN A 291 -13.17 0.12 8.74
N ASN A 292 -13.59 1.22 8.12
CA ASN A 292 -14.77 1.21 7.27
C ASN A 292 -14.37 0.88 5.83
N HIS A 293 -15.28 0.26 5.09
CA HIS A 293 -15.06 -0.12 3.69
C HIS A 293 -16.16 0.46 2.79
N ALA A 294 -15.83 0.85 1.56
CA ALA A 294 -16.79 1.24 0.53
C ALA A 294 -16.46 0.60 -0.84
N ALA A 295 -17.46 0.03 -1.50
CA ALA A 295 -17.31 -0.61 -2.81
C ALA A 295 -17.02 0.34 -3.98
N GLN A 296 -16.93 1.65 -3.74
CA GLN A 296 -16.59 2.66 -4.74
C GLN A 296 -15.64 3.68 -4.13
N THR A 297 -16.16 4.73 -3.48
CA THR A 297 -15.31 5.83 -3.01
C THR A 297 -15.57 6.22 -1.57
N GLY A 298 -14.54 6.73 -0.89
CA GLY A 298 -14.66 7.27 0.47
C GLY A 298 -14.95 6.18 1.49
N GLY A 299 -13.98 5.32 1.79
CA GLY A 299 -14.11 4.29 2.82
C GLY A 299 -14.46 4.90 4.18
N GLY A 300 -13.73 5.93 4.58
CA GLY A 300 -14.02 6.74 5.77
C GLY A 300 -15.17 7.71 5.52
N ILE A 301 -14.95 8.70 4.66
CA ILE A 301 -15.94 9.74 4.30
C ILE A 301 -16.01 9.92 2.79
N CYS A 302 -17.21 9.75 2.22
CA CYS A 302 -17.53 10.26 0.89
C CYS A 302 -18.36 11.55 1.00
N ASN A 303 -17.83 12.66 0.50
CA ASN A 303 -18.37 13.99 0.64
C ASN A 303 -18.80 14.60 -0.70
N ALA A 304 -20.11 14.81 -0.86
CA ALA A 304 -20.69 15.58 -1.95
C ALA A 304 -21.13 17.00 -1.53
N GLY A 305 -21.09 17.31 -0.23
CA GLY A 305 -21.55 18.57 0.36
C GLY A 305 -20.42 19.35 1.04
N SER A 306 -20.63 19.70 2.32
CA SER A 306 -19.60 20.34 3.15
C SER A 306 -19.37 19.55 4.43
N VAL A 307 -18.10 19.31 4.77
CA VAL A 307 -17.70 18.65 6.03
C VAL A 307 -16.57 19.41 6.73
N ILE A 308 -16.65 19.50 8.05
CA ILE A 308 -15.61 20.04 8.93
C ILE A 308 -15.13 18.90 9.85
N ILE A 309 -13.83 18.60 9.76
CA ILE A 309 -13.12 17.54 10.45
C ILE A 309 -12.06 18.21 11.38
N PRO A 310 -12.29 18.23 12.71
CA PRO A 310 -11.29 18.72 13.67
C PRO A 310 -10.00 17.91 13.66
N ALA A 311 -8.90 18.52 14.12
CA ALA A 311 -7.55 17.92 14.06
C ALA A 311 -7.40 16.60 14.85
N SER A 312 -8.13 16.41 15.95
CA SER A 312 -8.03 15.18 16.76
C SER A 312 -8.97 14.06 16.33
N VAL A 313 -9.67 14.20 15.20
CA VAL A 313 -10.46 13.10 14.62
C VAL A 313 -9.52 12.03 14.11
N LEU A 314 -9.73 10.79 14.55
CA LEU A 314 -9.05 9.61 14.04
C LEU A 314 -9.76 9.16 12.76
N LEU A 315 -9.17 9.44 11.61
CA LEU A 315 -9.67 9.12 10.28
C LEU A 315 -8.55 8.49 9.46
N TYR A 316 -8.36 7.19 9.64
CA TYR A 316 -7.35 6.37 8.97
C TYR A 316 -7.80 4.90 8.96
N ASN A 317 -7.10 4.05 8.20
CA ASN A 317 -7.38 2.62 8.03
C ASN A 317 -8.81 2.36 7.56
N ASN A 318 -9.33 3.23 6.69
CA ASN A 318 -10.54 2.93 5.94
C ASN A 318 -10.15 2.52 4.52
N HIS A 319 -11.06 1.87 3.80
CA HIS A 319 -10.77 1.23 2.53
C HIS A 319 -11.87 1.54 1.49
N ALA A 320 -11.48 1.79 0.25
CA ALA A 320 -12.39 2.00 -0.87
C ALA A 320 -11.89 1.27 -2.13
N ASP A 321 -12.78 0.60 -2.87
CA ASP A 321 -12.39 -0.15 -4.07
C ASP A 321 -11.90 0.76 -5.22
N ASP A 322 -12.53 1.92 -5.44
CA ASP A 322 -12.21 2.80 -6.57
C ASP A 322 -11.27 3.95 -6.17
N ALA A 323 -11.56 4.74 -5.13
CA ALA A 323 -10.72 5.88 -4.74
C ALA A 323 -11.03 6.45 -3.35
N GLY A 324 -10.00 7.02 -2.71
CA GLY A 324 -10.12 7.76 -1.47
C GLY A 324 -10.54 6.86 -0.31
N ASP A 325 -9.60 6.05 0.15
CA ASP A 325 -9.73 5.18 1.31
C ASP A 325 -10.32 5.93 2.52
N ASP A 326 -9.73 7.07 2.90
CA ASP A 326 -10.16 7.81 4.08
C ASP A 326 -11.07 8.99 3.73
N ILE A 327 -10.70 9.77 2.71
CA ILE A 327 -11.45 10.95 2.28
C ILE A 327 -11.64 10.92 0.77
N PHE A 328 -12.89 10.94 0.34
CA PHE A 328 -13.27 11.28 -1.02
C PHE A 328 -14.18 12.50 -1.04
N SER A 329 -13.86 13.52 -1.83
CA SER A 329 -14.65 14.74 -2.01
C SER A 329 -14.98 14.93 -3.48
N HIS A 330 -16.24 15.25 -3.80
CA HIS A 330 -16.66 15.54 -5.16
C HIS A 330 -16.29 16.95 -5.62
N ALA A 331 -16.25 17.17 -6.94
CA ALA A 331 -15.87 18.43 -7.57
C ALA A 331 -16.61 19.72 -7.11
N ALA A 332 -17.82 19.60 -6.56
CA ALA A 332 -18.61 20.73 -6.07
C ALA A 332 -18.61 20.84 -4.53
N ALA A 333 -17.89 19.96 -3.85
CA ALA A 333 -17.89 19.80 -2.40
C ALA A 333 -16.76 20.59 -1.73
N SER A 334 -16.82 20.71 -0.41
CA SER A 334 -15.79 21.31 0.43
C SER A 334 -15.48 20.43 1.64
N VAL A 335 -14.21 20.30 1.96
CA VAL A 335 -13.72 19.57 3.13
C VAL A 335 -12.75 20.47 3.89
N THR A 336 -12.89 20.54 5.21
CA THR A 336 -11.93 21.20 6.09
C THR A 336 -11.33 20.17 7.03
N PHE A 337 -10.02 19.97 6.97
CA PHE A 337 -9.29 18.95 7.73
C PHE A 337 -7.88 19.42 8.06
N SER A 338 -7.17 18.68 8.91
CA SER A 338 -5.81 19.00 9.39
C SER A 338 -4.83 17.91 8.96
N ALA A 339 -3.55 18.07 9.32
CA ALA A 339 -2.55 17.02 9.17
C ALA A 339 -2.96 15.73 9.91
N VAL A 340 -2.39 14.61 9.48
CA VAL A 340 -2.54 13.30 10.14
C VAL A 340 -2.01 13.34 11.59
N GLY A 341 -2.45 12.39 12.41
CA GLY A 341 -1.94 12.24 13.77
C GLY A 341 -0.57 11.56 13.82
N SER A 342 0.28 11.97 14.76
CA SER A 342 1.65 11.45 14.91
C SER A 342 1.75 10.03 15.49
N ASP A 343 0.63 9.48 15.95
CA ASP A 343 0.52 8.15 16.57
C ASP A 343 -0.33 7.17 15.73
N TRP A 344 -0.63 7.55 14.48
CA TRP A 344 -1.42 6.73 13.56
C TRP A 344 -0.55 5.65 12.93
N VAL A 345 -1.11 4.46 12.74
CA VAL A 345 -0.41 3.28 12.23
C VAL A 345 -1.21 2.65 11.09
N LEU A 346 -0.50 2.45 9.99
CA LEU A 346 -0.82 1.71 8.77
C LEU A 346 -1.42 0.33 9.05
N ASP A 347 -2.68 0.00 8.75
CA ASP A 347 -3.12 -1.41 8.85
C ASP A 347 -2.61 -2.31 7.71
N ASP A 348 -2.23 -1.71 6.58
CA ASP A 348 -1.69 -2.41 5.42
C ASP A 348 -0.27 -2.98 5.66
N CYS A 349 0.54 -2.31 6.49
CA CYS A 349 1.96 -2.63 6.69
C CYS A 349 2.48 -2.47 8.13
N ASP A 350 1.67 -2.05 9.09
CA ASP A 350 2.06 -1.70 10.47
C ASP A 350 3.07 -0.52 10.59
N ASP A 351 3.33 0.23 9.51
CA ASP A 351 4.18 1.42 9.52
C ASP A 351 3.47 2.67 10.07
N ALA A 352 4.24 3.63 10.58
CA ALA A 352 3.70 4.90 11.04
C ALA A 352 3.16 5.72 9.85
N ILE A 353 1.97 6.30 10.00
CA ILE A 353 1.41 7.24 9.03
C ILE A 353 2.13 8.58 9.18
N ASP A 354 2.66 9.11 8.07
CA ASP A 354 3.39 10.38 8.05
C ASP A 354 2.65 11.50 7.31
N GLY A 355 1.63 11.18 6.51
CA GLY A 355 0.98 12.18 5.66
C GLY A 355 -0.35 11.75 5.03
N TRP A 356 -0.97 12.71 4.35
CA TRP A 356 -2.07 12.44 3.44
C TRP A 356 -1.50 12.21 2.04
N TYR A 357 -1.90 11.16 1.36
CA TYR A 357 -1.42 10.81 0.03
C TYR A 357 -2.55 10.78 -0.99
N ASP A 358 -2.25 11.14 -2.24
CA ASP A 358 -3.17 10.96 -3.35
C ASP A 358 -3.56 9.49 -3.47
N ASP A 359 -4.87 9.27 -3.53
CA ASP A 359 -5.48 7.95 -3.62
C ASP A 359 -6.60 7.96 -4.67
N SER A 360 -6.28 8.54 -5.83
CA SER A 360 -7.19 8.72 -6.95
C SER A 360 -7.36 7.42 -7.74
N ALA A 361 -8.47 7.29 -8.48
CA ALA A 361 -8.84 6.01 -9.09
C ALA A 361 -7.83 5.48 -10.13
N ASP A 362 -7.08 6.37 -10.76
CA ASP A 362 -6.01 6.08 -11.70
C ASP A 362 -4.60 6.16 -11.09
N ALA A 363 -4.50 6.55 -9.81
CA ALA A 363 -3.26 6.67 -9.07
C ALA A 363 -3.53 6.42 -7.58
N ARG A 364 -3.76 5.15 -7.25
CA ARG A 364 -3.96 4.66 -5.88
C ARG A 364 -2.63 4.65 -5.15
N TRP A 365 -2.64 4.93 -3.85
CA TRP A 365 -1.40 4.95 -3.06
C TRP A 365 -0.71 3.57 -3.10
N GLU A 366 0.59 3.57 -3.35
CA GLU A 366 1.47 2.39 -3.34
C GLU A 366 2.90 2.82 -3.01
N ALA A 367 3.44 2.34 -1.89
CA ALA A 367 4.75 2.73 -1.36
C ALA A 367 5.75 1.57 -1.24
N HIS A 368 5.32 0.35 -1.55
CA HIS A 368 6.07 -0.88 -1.33
C HIS A 368 6.40 -1.60 -2.64
N GLU A 369 5.55 -1.50 -3.66
CA GLU A 369 5.71 -2.22 -4.93
C GLU A 369 5.68 -1.29 -6.17
N LYS A 370 6.50 -1.59 -7.18
CA LYS A 370 6.47 -0.84 -8.44
C LYS A 370 5.23 -1.20 -9.28
N PRO A 371 4.60 -0.25 -9.99
CA PRO A 371 4.93 1.18 -10.01
C PRO A 371 4.50 1.88 -8.73
N LEU A 372 5.39 2.68 -8.16
CA LEU A 372 5.11 3.43 -6.94
C LEU A 372 4.17 4.60 -7.24
N HIS A 373 3.32 4.91 -6.27
CA HIS A 373 2.54 6.13 -6.24
C HIS A 373 2.36 6.59 -4.79
N ALA A 374 3.30 7.40 -4.32
CA ALA A 374 3.25 7.98 -2.97
C ALA A 374 3.37 9.51 -3.08
N VAL A 375 2.36 10.13 -3.70
CA VAL A 375 2.31 11.58 -3.89
C VAL A 375 1.64 12.23 -2.68
N GLU A 376 2.44 12.86 -1.82
CA GLU A 376 1.94 13.54 -0.63
C GLU A 376 1.07 14.77 -0.98
N PHE A 377 -0.04 14.91 -0.28
CA PHE A 377 -0.95 16.04 -0.31
C PHE A 377 -0.70 16.97 0.89
N THR A 378 0.01 18.07 0.65
CA THR A 378 0.45 18.99 1.71
C THR A 378 -0.52 20.15 1.99
N ASN A 379 -1.52 20.38 1.11
CA ASN A 379 -2.43 21.53 1.21
C ASN A 379 -3.60 21.29 2.19
N VAL A 380 -3.28 21.17 3.47
CA VAL A 380 -4.25 20.99 4.57
C VAL A 380 -5.03 22.28 4.87
N GLY A 381 -6.22 22.14 5.47
CA GLY A 381 -7.16 23.23 5.72
C GLY A 381 -8.46 23.07 4.93
N THR A 382 -9.02 24.16 4.42
CA THR A 382 -10.25 24.11 3.60
C THR A 382 -9.90 23.89 2.13
N VAL A 383 -10.22 22.72 1.62
CA VAL A 383 -10.08 22.35 0.21
C VAL A 383 -11.46 22.38 -0.45
N ASN A 384 -11.54 22.99 -1.64
CA ASN A 384 -12.75 23.01 -2.45
C ASN A 384 -12.50 22.20 -3.72
N GLY A 385 -13.41 21.28 -4.03
CA GLY A 385 -13.35 20.48 -5.24
C GLY A 385 -13.06 19.01 -5.01
N ALA A 386 -12.63 18.36 -6.10
CA ALA A 386 -12.36 16.94 -6.14
C ALA A 386 -11.09 16.62 -5.33
N LEU A 387 -11.15 15.57 -4.52
CA LEU A 387 -10.06 15.13 -3.68
C LEU A 387 -10.26 13.63 -3.37
N ALA A 388 -9.21 12.84 -3.42
CA ALA A 388 -9.21 11.45 -2.99
C ALA A 388 -7.91 11.22 -2.20
N LEU A 389 -8.02 10.86 -0.93
CA LEU A 389 -6.88 10.75 -0.02
C LEU A 389 -6.93 9.49 0.83
N LYS A 390 -5.74 8.98 1.10
CA LYS A 390 -5.43 7.98 2.12
C LYS A 390 -4.46 8.58 3.14
N ALA A 391 -4.67 8.31 4.43
CA ALA A 391 -3.67 8.55 5.45
C ALA A 391 -2.66 7.40 5.39
N ALA A 392 -1.44 7.68 4.96
CA ALA A 392 -0.45 6.65 4.66
C ALA A 392 0.99 7.15 4.91
N HIS A 393 1.98 6.50 4.32
CA HIS A 393 3.39 6.85 4.49
C HIS A 393 4.14 6.98 3.16
N SER A 394 5.28 7.66 3.20
CA SER A 394 6.22 7.74 2.08
C SER A 394 6.92 6.40 1.86
N PRO A 395 7.45 6.10 0.66
CA PRO A 395 8.19 4.86 0.43
C PRO A 395 9.39 4.76 1.37
N THR A 396 9.53 3.61 2.02
CA THR A 396 10.64 3.34 2.93
C THR A 396 11.94 3.21 2.12
N PRO A 397 12.96 4.05 2.38
CA PRO A 397 14.21 3.95 1.67
C PRO A 397 14.95 2.64 1.95
N LEU A 398 15.53 2.05 0.91
CA LEU A 398 16.33 0.83 1.02
C LEU A 398 17.74 1.17 1.56
N ASP A 399 18.21 0.45 2.58
CA ASP A 399 19.56 0.64 3.13
C ASP A 399 20.61 -0.21 2.38
N PRO A 400 21.84 0.30 2.16
CA PRO A 400 22.92 -0.47 1.56
C PRO A 400 23.27 -1.71 2.39
N GLY A 401 23.25 -2.88 1.75
CA GLY A 401 23.64 -4.15 2.38
C GLY A 401 22.56 -4.78 3.26
N ASP A 402 21.31 -4.32 3.19
CA ASP A 402 20.17 -4.97 3.83
C ASP A 402 19.85 -6.31 3.11
N PRO A 403 20.04 -7.48 3.75
CA PRO A 403 19.83 -8.78 3.13
C PRO A 403 18.35 -9.14 2.96
N ASP A 404 17.43 -8.41 3.60
CA ASP A 404 15.99 -8.64 3.55
C ASP A 404 15.31 -7.77 2.46
N LEU A 405 16.07 -6.90 1.81
CA LEU A 405 15.63 -6.07 0.69
C LEU A 405 16.25 -6.59 -0.63
N PRO A 406 15.57 -6.44 -1.79
CA PRO A 406 16.12 -6.89 -3.07
C PRO A 406 17.45 -6.19 -3.39
N ASP A 407 18.41 -6.93 -3.98
CA ASP A 407 19.70 -6.39 -4.43
C ASP A 407 19.46 -5.19 -5.38
N TRP A 408 20.15 -4.10 -5.05
CA TRP A 408 20.02 -2.71 -5.55
C TRP A 408 20.12 -2.57 -7.08
N GLU A 409 19.41 -1.60 -7.66
CA GLU A 409 19.42 -1.31 -9.10
C GLU A 409 20.42 -0.19 -9.48
N ILE A 410 20.80 0.72 -8.56
CA ILE A 410 21.47 1.98 -8.92
C ILE A 410 22.82 2.17 -8.22
N SER A 411 23.90 2.14 -9.00
CA SER A 411 25.26 2.42 -8.51
C SER A 411 25.35 3.86 -7.96
N LYS A 412 25.88 4.01 -6.75
CA LYS A 412 26.03 5.29 -6.05
C LYS A 412 27.05 5.17 -4.93
N SER A 413 27.74 6.25 -4.60
CA SER A 413 28.68 6.28 -3.46
C SER A 413 28.66 7.61 -2.75
N LYS A 414 28.95 7.58 -1.44
CA LYS A 414 29.21 8.77 -0.63
C LYS A 414 30.56 8.59 0.05
N THR A 415 31.42 9.60 -0.02
CA THR A 415 32.73 9.56 0.64
C THR A 415 33.00 10.82 1.43
N ALA A 416 33.84 10.75 2.45
CA ALA A 416 34.27 11.87 3.28
C ALA A 416 35.79 11.85 3.50
N THR A 417 36.42 13.03 3.51
CA THR A 417 37.78 13.17 4.04
C THR A 417 37.74 13.15 5.57
N ASN A 418 38.83 12.73 6.21
CA ASN A 418 38.92 12.90 7.66
C ASN A 418 38.92 14.40 8.03
N LEU A 419 38.58 14.73 9.28
CA LEU A 419 38.52 16.12 9.73
C LEU A 419 39.90 16.80 9.61
N ASP A 420 39.90 18.01 9.05
CA ASP A 420 41.08 18.84 8.97
C ASP A 420 41.32 19.62 10.29
N SER A 421 42.33 20.50 10.29
CA SER A 421 42.64 21.33 11.45
C SER A 421 41.56 22.37 11.81
N ASN A 422 40.61 22.62 10.91
CA ASN A 422 39.45 23.51 11.13
C ASN A 422 38.20 22.72 11.56
N TYR A 423 38.34 21.40 11.76
CA TYR A 423 37.25 20.47 11.99
C TYR A 423 36.22 20.45 10.85
N GLU A 424 36.71 20.61 9.61
CA GLU A 424 35.92 20.50 8.40
C GLU A 424 36.24 19.19 7.67
N SER A 425 35.22 18.57 7.09
CA SER A 425 35.33 17.37 6.26
C SER A 425 34.70 17.66 4.91
N GLN A 426 35.40 17.27 3.84
CA GLN A 426 34.87 17.35 2.48
C GLN A 426 34.14 16.06 2.15
N VAL A 427 32.87 16.18 1.76
CA VAL A 427 31.98 15.05 1.46
C VAL A 427 31.64 15.07 -0.03
N THR A 428 31.66 13.91 -0.67
CA THR A 428 31.34 13.76 -2.10
C THR A 428 30.26 12.70 -2.30
N LEU A 429 29.14 13.09 -2.91
CA LEU A 429 28.11 12.20 -3.46
C LEU A 429 28.42 11.93 -4.92
N SER A 430 28.33 10.69 -5.38
CA SER A 430 28.59 10.29 -6.78
C SER A 430 27.46 9.43 -7.34
N LEU A 431 27.05 9.74 -8.57
CA LEU A 431 26.08 8.99 -9.38
C LEU A 431 26.61 8.78 -10.82
N PRO A 432 26.95 7.55 -11.27
CA PRO A 432 27.12 6.33 -10.47
C PRO A 432 28.25 6.45 -9.44
N ALA A 433 28.53 5.38 -8.67
CA ALA A 433 29.67 5.38 -7.75
C ALA A 433 30.98 5.74 -8.47
N ALA A 434 31.86 6.50 -7.81
CA ALA A 434 33.10 6.95 -8.45
C ALA A 434 34.08 5.80 -8.75
N GLN A 435 33.95 4.69 -8.02
CA GLN A 435 34.72 3.46 -8.16
C GLN A 435 34.13 2.50 -9.20
N GLU A 436 32.92 2.78 -9.68
CA GLU A 436 32.21 1.94 -10.64
C GLU A 436 33.02 1.82 -11.94
N THR A 437 33.27 0.59 -12.37
CA THR A 437 33.86 0.35 -13.69
C THR A 437 32.83 0.70 -14.74
N LEU A 438 33.10 1.70 -15.59
CA LEU A 438 32.15 2.16 -16.62
C LEU A 438 32.06 1.19 -17.82
N GLU A 439 31.88 -0.11 -17.57
CA GLU A 439 31.81 -1.19 -18.57
C GLU A 439 30.44 -1.87 -18.57
N SER A 440 29.95 -2.29 -19.73
CA SER A 440 28.63 -2.92 -19.87
C SER A 440 28.62 -3.98 -20.96
N ASP A 441 27.89 -5.05 -20.75
CA ASP A 441 27.75 -6.14 -21.72
C ASP A 441 26.35 -6.16 -22.30
N VAL A 442 26.26 -6.18 -23.63
CA VAL A 442 24.98 -6.22 -24.36
C VAL A 442 24.97 -7.46 -25.25
N VAL A 443 24.11 -8.43 -24.94
CA VAL A 443 23.94 -9.64 -25.74
C VAL A 443 22.60 -9.61 -26.47
N PHE A 444 22.68 -9.59 -27.80
CA PHE A 444 21.53 -9.72 -28.68
C PHE A 444 21.23 -11.19 -28.97
N VAL A 445 20.03 -11.63 -28.61
CA VAL A 445 19.51 -12.98 -28.89
C VAL A 445 18.47 -12.86 -29.99
N LEU A 446 18.88 -13.16 -31.22
CA LEU A 446 18.11 -12.87 -32.43
C LEU A 446 17.52 -14.13 -33.03
N ASP A 447 16.21 -14.13 -33.26
CA ASP A 447 15.58 -15.16 -34.07
C ASP A 447 16.10 -15.04 -35.50
N LYS A 448 16.32 -16.17 -36.15
CA LYS A 448 16.63 -16.21 -37.59
C LYS A 448 15.55 -15.56 -38.48
N SER A 449 14.35 -15.27 -37.97
CA SER A 449 13.31 -14.47 -38.65
C SER A 449 13.38 -12.95 -38.39
N THR A 450 14.42 -12.46 -37.71
CA THR A 450 14.64 -11.02 -37.52
C THR A 450 14.68 -10.30 -38.87
N SER A 451 13.92 -9.21 -38.99
CA SER A 451 13.81 -8.46 -40.24
C SER A 451 14.97 -7.48 -40.42
N THR A 452 15.29 -7.18 -41.67
CA THR A 452 16.33 -6.19 -42.01
C THR A 452 16.06 -4.81 -41.38
N ASP A 453 14.79 -4.41 -41.24
CA ASP A 453 14.43 -3.14 -40.59
C ASP A 453 14.84 -3.13 -39.11
N VAL A 454 14.62 -4.24 -38.39
CA VAL A 454 15.01 -4.40 -36.98
C VAL A 454 16.54 -4.47 -36.84
N GLU A 455 17.21 -5.18 -37.74
CA GLU A 455 18.68 -5.20 -37.81
C GLU A 455 19.27 -3.80 -38.02
N GLU A 456 18.69 -3.00 -38.93
CA GLU A 456 19.13 -1.63 -39.22
C GLU A 456 18.95 -0.70 -38.01
N GLN A 457 17.83 -0.82 -37.29
CA GLN A 457 17.60 -0.05 -36.06
C GLN A 457 18.61 -0.40 -34.97
N MET A 458 18.88 -1.69 -34.76
CA MET A 458 19.89 -2.15 -33.81
C MET A 458 21.29 -1.64 -34.15
N ILE A 459 21.67 -1.66 -35.43
CA ILE A 459 22.96 -1.13 -35.89
C ILE A 459 23.05 0.39 -35.70
N SER A 460 21.94 1.12 -35.90
CA SER A 460 21.86 2.56 -35.62
C SER A 460 22.11 2.84 -34.15
N MET A 461 21.41 2.13 -33.27
CA MET A 461 21.58 2.22 -31.81
C MET A 461 23.03 1.96 -31.39
N LEU A 462 23.64 0.87 -31.88
CA LEU A 462 25.03 0.54 -31.59
C LEU A 462 26.03 1.59 -32.11
N SER A 463 25.72 2.25 -33.21
CA SER A 463 26.55 3.35 -33.74
C SER A 463 26.51 4.58 -32.83
N ASP A 464 25.33 4.90 -32.27
CA ASP A 464 25.18 6.00 -31.33
C ASP A 464 25.84 5.68 -29.98
N LEU A 465 25.65 4.48 -29.44
CA LEU A 465 26.33 3.99 -28.24
C LEU A 465 27.86 3.97 -28.40
N SER A 466 28.37 3.57 -29.57
CA SER A 466 29.82 3.57 -29.84
C SER A 466 30.41 4.98 -29.74
N ARG A 467 29.72 5.98 -30.30
CA ARG A 467 30.17 7.38 -30.25
C ARG A 467 30.12 7.92 -28.82
N GLN A 468 29.05 7.62 -28.09
CA GLN A 468 28.88 8.01 -26.69
C GLN A 468 29.96 7.40 -25.77
N ALA A 469 30.27 6.12 -25.96
CA ALA A 469 31.34 5.44 -25.23
C ALA A 469 32.73 6.04 -25.52
N GLU A 470 32.99 6.45 -26.77
CA GLU A 470 34.26 7.12 -27.15
C GLU A 470 34.41 8.50 -26.50
N ASP A 471 33.32 9.28 -26.41
CA ASP A 471 33.34 10.63 -25.82
C ASP A 471 33.53 10.62 -24.29
N THR A 472 33.11 9.54 -23.63
CA THR A 472 33.09 9.40 -22.17
C THR A 472 34.20 8.53 -21.61
N GLY A 473 34.81 7.68 -22.45
CA GLY A 473 35.79 6.67 -22.04
C GLY A 473 35.16 5.37 -21.50
N ALA A 474 33.83 5.26 -21.48
CA ALA A 474 33.13 4.06 -21.07
C ALA A 474 33.33 2.88 -22.04
N ALA A 475 33.08 1.68 -21.53
CA ALA A 475 33.18 0.43 -22.26
C ALA A 475 31.84 -0.28 -22.47
N ILE A 476 31.63 -0.75 -23.69
CA ILE A 476 30.48 -1.58 -24.06
C ILE A 476 31.04 -2.76 -24.85
N ASN A 477 30.71 -3.98 -24.45
CA ASN A 477 30.97 -5.19 -25.21
C ASN A 477 29.66 -5.73 -25.77
N VAL A 478 29.70 -6.16 -27.03
CA VAL A 478 28.52 -6.66 -27.74
C VAL A 478 28.70 -8.13 -28.09
N GLY A 479 27.74 -8.95 -27.71
CA GLY A 479 27.60 -10.35 -28.09
C GLY A 479 26.38 -10.55 -28.99
N VAL A 480 26.47 -11.52 -29.91
CA VAL A 480 25.36 -11.85 -30.82
C VAL A 480 25.16 -13.36 -30.88
N VAL A 481 23.98 -13.78 -30.46
CA VAL A 481 23.46 -15.15 -30.58
C VAL A 481 22.33 -15.14 -31.59
N ILE A 482 22.46 -15.90 -32.67
CA ILE A 482 21.36 -16.12 -33.62
C ILE A 482 20.83 -17.53 -33.44
N PHE A 483 19.54 -17.68 -33.17
CA PHE A 483 18.93 -18.99 -32.92
C PHE A 483 17.99 -19.44 -34.03
N ASN A 484 18.03 -20.74 -34.29
CA ASN A 484 17.10 -21.44 -35.16
C ASN A 484 16.55 -22.68 -34.41
N LYS A 485 16.91 -23.91 -34.78
CA LYS A 485 16.70 -25.10 -33.92
C LYS A 485 17.65 -25.12 -32.72
N VAL A 486 18.86 -24.57 -32.91
CA VAL A 486 19.93 -24.44 -31.91
C VAL A 486 20.32 -22.97 -31.78
N ALA A 487 21.04 -22.62 -30.72
CA ALA A 487 21.72 -21.34 -30.62
C ALA A 487 23.04 -21.34 -31.40
N ASN A 488 23.34 -20.25 -32.09
CA ASN A 488 24.61 -20.05 -32.78
C ASN A 488 25.27 -18.79 -32.20
N ASN A 489 26.38 -18.95 -31.48
CA ASN A 489 27.16 -17.84 -30.96
C ASN A 489 27.96 -17.21 -32.11
N VAL A 490 27.36 -16.25 -32.81
CA VAL A 490 27.92 -15.64 -34.02
C VAL A 490 29.01 -14.63 -33.67
N LEU A 491 28.87 -13.94 -32.54
CA LEU A 491 29.86 -13.01 -32.01
C LEU A 491 30.02 -13.23 -30.49
N PRO A 492 31.21 -13.60 -29.98
CA PRO A 492 31.49 -13.52 -28.55
C PRO A 492 31.55 -12.05 -28.12
N LEU A 493 31.46 -11.76 -26.82
CA LEU A 493 31.57 -10.40 -26.29
C LEU A 493 32.78 -9.66 -26.90
N THR A 494 32.48 -8.64 -27.70
CA THR A 494 33.46 -7.89 -28.48
C THR A 494 33.28 -6.41 -28.23
N ARG A 495 34.37 -5.71 -27.90
CA ARG A 495 34.37 -4.27 -27.63
C ARG A 495 33.71 -3.47 -28.76
N LEU A 496 32.65 -2.76 -28.45
CA LEU A 496 32.00 -1.80 -29.34
C LEU A 496 32.94 -0.60 -29.55
N SER A 497 33.35 -0.41 -30.80
CA SER A 497 34.24 0.66 -31.23
C SER A 497 34.15 0.84 -32.75
N ALA A 498 34.64 1.98 -33.26
CA ALA A 498 34.76 2.18 -34.70
C ALA A 498 35.55 1.07 -35.43
N GLU A 499 36.52 0.42 -34.77
CA GLU A 499 37.32 -0.67 -35.36
C GLU A 499 36.52 -1.98 -35.51
N ASN A 500 35.70 -2.33 -34.52
CA ASN A 500 34.96 -3.58 -34.49
C ASN A 500 33.55 -3.49 -35.11
N MET A 501 33.08 -2.27 -35.41
CA MET A 501 31.71 -2.04 -35.91
C MET A 501 31.35 -2.88 -37.15
N ASP A 502 32.26 -2.99 -38.13
CA ASP A 502 32.02 -3.80 -39.35
C ASP A 502 31.83 -5.29 -39.01
N THR A 503 32.58 -5.82 -38.04
CA THR A 503 32.45 -7.21 -37.56
C THR A 503 31.11 -7.40 -36.85
N ILE A 504 30.71 -6.46 -36.00
CA ILE A 504 29.43 -6.50 -35.28
C ILE A 504 28.25 -6.47 -36.27
N GLN A 505 28.26 -5.57 -37.25
CA GLN A 505 27.23 -5.51 -38.29
C GLN A 505 27.15 -6.80 -39.10
N THR A 506 28.29 -7.42 -39.40
CA THR A 506 28.34 -8.70 -40.12
C THR A 506 27.74 -9.83 -39.27
N ALA A 507 27.99 -9.84 -37.97
CA ALA A 507 27.42 -10.82 -37.06
C ALA A 507 25.89 -10.70 -36.98
N ILE A 508 25.36 -9.48 -36.80
CA ILE A 508 23.91 -9.20 -36.76
C ILE A 508 23.22 -9.68 -38.04
N LYS A 509 23.82 -9.44 -39.21
CA LYS A 509 23.27 -9.79 -40.53
C LYS A 509 23.53 -11.24 -40.95
N THR A 510 23.98 -12.11 -40.04
CA THR A 510 24.30 -13.50 -40.39
C THR A 510 23.02 -14.30 -40.65
N GLU A 511 22.82 -14.72 -41.89
CA GLU A 511 21.65 -15.51 -42.27
C GLU A 511 21.78 -16.98 -41.84
N ILE A 512 20.87 -17.43 -40.97
CA ILE A 512 20.72 -18.83 -40.55
C ILE A 512 19.33 -19.31 -40.97
N SER A 513 19.19 -20.58 -41.37
CA SER A 513 17.92 -21.11 -41.89
C SER A 513 17.32 -22.22 -41.01
N SER A 514 15.99 -22.31 -41.06
CA SER A 514 15.14 -23.41 -40.53
C SER A 514 15.03 -23.58 -39.01
N GLY A 515 13.79 -23.55 -38.50
CA GLY A 515 13.42 -23.86 -37.11
C GLY A 515 13.52 -22.66 -36.15
N THR A 516 12.81 -22.72 -35.03
CA THR A 516 12.79 -21.69 -33.97
C THR A 516 12.67 -22.34 -32.58
N ASN A 517 13.71 -22.18 -31.76
CA ASN A 517 13.88 -22.69 -30.39
C ASN A 517 14.30 -21.51 -29.51
N THR A 518 13.31 -20.81 -28.96
CA THR A 518 13.55 -19.57 -28.19
C THR A 518 14.31 -19.85 -26.90
N HIS A 519 14.05 -21.00 -26.28
CA HIS A 519 14.74 -21.45 -25.07
C HIS A 519 16.25 -21.60 -25.32
N ALA A 520 16.67 -22.26 -26.40
CA ALA A 520 18.10 -22.39 -26.72
C ALA A 520 18.80 -21.03 -26.90
N GLY A 521 18.14 -20.09 -27.59
CA GLY A 521 18.66 -18.74 -27.78
C GLY A 521 18.90 -18.02 -26.45
N LEU A 522 17.90 -18.02 -25.57
CA LEU A 522 18.01 -17.39 -24.25
C LEU A 522 19.04 -18.06 -23.35
N LEU A 523 19.13 -19.41 -23.36
CA LEU A 523 20.16 -20.13 -22.61
C LEU A 523 21.56 -19.69 -23.03
N ALA A 524 21.83 -19.63 -24.33
CA ALA A 524 23.14 -19.22 -24.85
C ALA A 524 23.43 -17.73 -24.60
N GLY A 525 22.42 -16.86 -24.72
CA GLY A 525 22.56 -15.44 -24.42
C GLY A 525 22.87 -15.18 -22.95
N LYS A 526 22.11 -15.82 -22.05
CA LYS A 526 22.39 -15.76 -20.61
C LYS A 526 23.76 -16.34 -20.28
N ALA A 527 24.12 -17.51 -20.82
CA ALA A 527 25.43 -18.12 -20.58
C ALA A 527 26.60 -17.21 -21.03
N MET A 528 26.43 -16.48 -22.14
CA MET A 528 27.43 -15.51 -22.61
C MET A 528 27.60 -14.34 -21.63
N LEU A 529 26.52 -13.84 -21.05
CA LEU A 529 26.54 -12.81 -20.01
C LEU A 529 27.10 -13.34 -18.68
N ASP A 530 26.79 -14.58 -18.31
CA ASP A 530 27.27 -15.22 -17.08
C ASP A 530 28.78 -15.51 -17.12
N GLU A 531 29.37 -15.67 -18.31
CA GLU A 531 30.80 -15.97 -18.49
C GLU A 531 31.70 -14.77 -18.15
N ASP A 532 31.25 -13.53 -18.38
CA ASP A 532 32.00 -12.34 -17.94
C ASP A 532 31.69 -12.04 -16.47
N THR A 533 32.70 -12.11 -15.61
CA THR A 533 32.57 -11.86 -14.16
C THR A 533 33.17 -10.51 -13.76
N ASN A 534 33.67 -9.72 -14.72
CA ASN A 534 34.24 -8.39 -14.47
C ASN A 534 33.20 -7.28 -14.58
N VAL A 535 32.08 -7.55 -15.26
CA VAL A 535 30.94 -6.64 -15.40
C VAL A 535 29.87 -7.06 -14.40
N ASP A 536 29.39 -6.11 -13.61
CA ASP A 536 28.32 -6.35 -12.64
C ASP A 536 26.98 -6.62 -13.32
N ALA A 537 26.10 -7.36 -12.64
CA ALA A 537 24.87 -7.85 -13.23
C ALA A 537 23.93 -6.74 -13.72
N ASN A 538 23.83 -5.63 -12.97
CA ASN A 538 23.06 -4.44 -13.33
C ASN A 538 23.64 -3.68 -14.55
N ARG A 539 24.73 -4.16 -15.15
CA ARG A 539 25.31 -3.62 -16.38
C ARG A 539 25.31 -4.62 -17.52
N LYS A 540 24.52 -5.67 -17.38
CA LYS A 540 24.32 -6.72 -18.38
C LYS A 540 22.93 -6.61 -18.98
N TYR A 541 22.90 -6.54 -20.30
CA TYR A 541 21.70 -6.30 -21.09
C TYR A 541 21.44 -7.50 -22.01
N LEU A 542 20.29 -8.16 -21.83
CA LEU A 542 19.83 -9.26 -22.67
C LEU A 542 18.71 -8.79 -23.58
N VAL A 543 19.01 -8.58 -24.86
CA VAL A 543 18.03 -8.11 -25.85
C VAL A 543 17.54 -9.28 -26.69
N PHE A 544 16.36 -9.79 -26.35
CA PHE A 544 15.71 -10.93 -27.00
C PHE A 544 14.74 -10.48 -28.09
N VAL A 545 15.08 -10.77 -29.35
CA VAL A 545 14.27 -10.43 -30.52
C VAL A 545 13.71 -11.70 -31.14
N SER A 546 12.39 -11.89 -31.08
CA SER A 546 11.74 -13.07 -31.66
C SER A 546 10.33 -12.80 -32.14
N ASP A 547 9.86 -13.64 -33.05
CA ASP A 547 8.47 -13.66 -33.50
C ASP A 547 7.57 -14.49 -32.54
N GLY A 548 8.19 -15.17 -31.56
CA GLY A 548 7.54 -15.94 -30.49
C GLY A 548 7.11 -17.35 -30.89
N ILE A 549 7.20 -17.73 -32.18
CA ILE A 549 6.77 -19.06 -32.64
C ILE A 549 7.79 -20.09 -32.20
N THR A 550 7.49 -20.82 -31.13
CA THR A 550 8.36 -21.90 -30.66
C THR A 550 7.59 -23.18 -30.36
N TYR A 551 8.27 -24.32 -30.51
CA TYR A 551 7.78 -25.66 -30.20
C TYR A 551 8.93 -26.64 -29.92
N MET A 552 10.15 -26.11 -29.76
CA MET A 552 11.38 -26.81 -29.41
C MET A 552 11.96 -26.13 -28.18
N TYR A 553 12.65 -26.89 -27.33
CA TYR A 553 13.29 -26.39 -26.12
C TYR A 553 14.61 -27.12 -25.85
N ASN A 554 15.38 -26.63 -24.87
CA ASN A 554 16.75 -27.01 -24.50
C ASN A 554 17.80 -26.63 -25.56
N GLU A 555 19.08 -26.60 -25.15
CA GLU A 555 20.21 -26.35 -26.06
C GLU A 555 20.23 -27.34 -27.23
N GLU A 556 20.13 -28.63 -26.90
CA GLU A 556 19.90 -29.69 -27.86
C GLU A 556 18.41 -29.72 -28.23
N PRO A 557 18.03 -29.58 -29.52
CA PRO A 557 16.64 -29.38 -29.92
C PRO A 557 15.75 -30.53 -29.45
N THR A 558 14.90 -30.26 -28.46
CA THR A 558 14.04 -31.24 -27.80
C THR A 558 12.57 -30.89 -28.04
N ALA A 559 11.71 -31.90 -28.10
CA ALA A 559 10.27 -31.74 -28.24
C ALA A 559 9.50 -32.72 -27.37
N THR A 560 8.27 -32.34 -27.00
CA THR A 560 7.33 -33.25 -26.32
C THR A 560 6.61 -34.09 -27.36
N ALA A 561 6.65 -35.42 -27.24
CA ALA A 561 5.88 -36.37 -28.03
C ALA A 561 4.39 -36.35 -27.62
N TRP A 562 3.75 -35.21 -27.82
CA TRP A 562 2.39 -34.96 -27.39
C TRP A 562 1.38 -35.59 -28.35
N SER A 563 0.56 -36.51 -27.85
CA SER A 563 -0.53 -37.14 -28.59
C SER A 563 -1.71 -36.19 -28.75
N PHE A 564 -2.15 -35.98 -29.99
CA PHE A 564 -3.35 -35.21 -30.31
C PHE A 564 -4.19 -35.86 -31.40
N PHE A 565 -5.51 -35.65 -31.33
CA PHE A 565 -6.45 -36.21 -32.30
C PHE A 565 -6.84 -35.16 -33.34
N ALA A 566 -6.49 -35.42 -34.61
CA ALA A 566 -6.99 -34.71 -35.78
C ALA A 566 -7.94 -35.63 -36.56
N ASP A 567 -7.59 -36.01 -37.80
CA ASP A 567 -8.27 -37.11 -38.52
C ASP A 567 -7.85 -38.50 -38.01
N ALA A 568 -6.74 -38.55 -37.27
CA ALA A 568 -6.20 -39.69 -36.55
C ALA A 568 -5.33 -39.18 -35.38
N TRP A 569 -4.93 -40.08 -34.48
CA TRP A 569 -3.93 -39.77 -33.45
C TRP A 569 -2.56 -39.51 -34.06
N ASN A 570 -1.99 -38.35 -33.78
CA ASN A 570 -0.66 -37.90 -34.19
C ASN A 570 0.17 -37.51 -32.96
N ASN A 571 1.49 -37.40 -33.11
CA ASN A 571 2.41 -37.09 -32.01
C ASN A 571 3.65 -36.28 -32.40
N TRP A 572 3.53 -35.40 -33.39
CA TRP A 572 4.62 -34.55 -33.86
C TRP A 572 4.53 -33.13 -33.27
N ALA A 573 5.68 -32.49 -33.09
CA ALA A 573 5.78 -31.10 -32.63
C ALA A 573 5.74 -30.10 -33.79
N GLY A 574 4.96 -29.04 -33.61
CA GLY A 574 4.86 -27.92 -34.53
C GLY A 574 3.89 -26.86 -34.01
N PRO A 575 3.81 -25.69 -34.66
CA PRO A 575 3.02 -24.55 -34.18
C PRO A 575 1.51 -24.85 -34.13
N ASP A 576 1.03 -25.82 -34.90
CA ASP A 576 -0.37 -26.28 -34.90
C ASP A 576 -0.77 -27.04 -33.62
N ASN A 577 0.20 -27.37 -32.75
CA ASN A 577 -0.08 -28.02 -31.47
C ASN A 577 -0.93 -27.13 -30.55
N TRP A 578 -0.80 -25.80 -30.66
CA TRP A 578 -1.59 -24.86 -29.89
C TRP A 578 -3.08 -25.00 -30.20
N ASN A 579 -3.45 -24.86 -31.48
CA ASN A 579 -4.84 -25.04 -31.92
C ASN A 579 -5.39 -26.43 -31.59
N SER A 580 -4.55 -27.45 -31.74
CA SER A 580 -4.95 -28.83 -31.45
C SER A 580 -5.37 -29.00 -29.98
N LYS A 581 -4.69 -28.33 -29.03
CA LYS A 581 -5.06 -28.31 -27.60
C LYS A 581 -6.25 -27.39 -27.35
N TYR A 582 -6.10 -26.09 -27.64
CA TYR A 582 -7.01 -25.03 -27.21
C TYR A 582 -8.21 -24.78 -28.14
N GLY A 583 -8.24 -25.39 -29.33
CA GLY A 583 -9.30 -25.23 -30.32
C GLY A 583 -9.31 -23.89 -31.05
N SER A 584 -8.29 -23.04 -30.83
CA SER A 584 -8.05 -21.78 -31.53
C SER A 584 -6.56 -21.42 -31.48
N ASN A 585 -6.12 -20.42 -32.24
CA ASN A 585 -4.78 -19.84 -32.14
C ASN A 585 -4.72 -18.61 -31.20
N SER A 586 -5.79 -18.30 -30.45
CA SER A 586 -5.81 -17.16 -29.53
C SER A 586 -4.88 -17.38 -28.33
N ALA A 587 -4.33 -16.28 -27.81
CA ALA A 587 -3.64 -16.25 -26.53
C ALA A 587 -4.60 -16.53 -25.36
N PRO A 588 -4.09 -16.94 -24.17
CA PRO A 588 -4.89 -16.97 -22.95
C PRO A 588 -5.28 -15.55 -22.51
N ASP A 589 -6.40 -15.42 -21.79
CA ASP A 589 -6.83 -14.14 -21.21
C ASP A 589 -5.89 -13.67 -20.07
N ASN A 590 -5.19 -14.61 -19.42
CA ASN A 590 -4.23 -14.35 -18.34
C ASN A 590 -3.03 -15.31 -18.46
N TRP A 591 -1.88 -14.76 -18.85
CA TRP A 591 -0.62 -15.50 -19.02
C TRP A 591 -0.04 -16.02 -17.70
N SER A 592 -0.13 -15.25 -16.60
CA SER A 592 0.39 -15.67 -15.29
C SER A 592 -0.36 -16.90 -14.75
N ALA A 593 -1.69 -16.91 -14.88
CA ALA A 593 -2.51 -18.07 -14.52
C ALA A 593 -2.18 -19.29 -15.41
N TRP A 594 -1.99 -19.06 -16.71
CA TRP A 594 -1.61 -20.10 -17.66
C TRP A 594 -0.23 -20.70 -17.34
N LEU A 595 0.77 -19.87 -17.04
CA LEU A 595 2.12 -20.33 -16.68
C LEU A 595 2.14 -21.18 -15.41
N SER A 596 1.33 -20.83 -14.41
CA SER A 596 1.18 -21.61 -13.18
C SER A 596 0.58 -23.00 -13.44
N GLU A 597 -0.49 -23.07 -14.24
CA GLU A 597 -1.11 -24.34 -14.63
C GLU A 597 -0.15 -25.21 -15.45
N ILE A 598 0.50 -24.64 -16.46
CA ILE A 598 1.44 -25.37 -17.32
C ILE A 598 2.69 -25.80 -16.55
N GLY A 599 3.19 -25.00 -15.63
CA GLY A 599 4.33 -25.36 -14.77
C GLY A 599 4.08 -26.65 -14.00
N THR A 600 2.88 -26.80 -13.42
CA THR A 600 2.47 -28.03 -12.73
C THR A 600 2.48 -29.24 -13.68
N MET A 601 2.03 -29.08 -14.92
CA MET A 601 2.05 -30.16 -15.92
C MET A 601 3.48 -30.50 -16.36
N VAL A 602 4.32 -29.48 -16.60
CA VAL A 602 5.71 -29.65 -17.01
C VAL A 602 6.49 -30.42 -15.94
N GLU A 603 6.33 -30.05 -14.66
CA GLU A 603 6.94 -30.73 -13.53
C GLU A 603 6.49 -32.19 -13.43
N ALA A 604 5.17 -32.45 -13.49
CA ALA A 604 4.62 -33.80 -13.40
C ALA A 604 5.05 -34.70 -14.57
N GLN A 605 5.21 -34.15 -15.76
CA GLN A 605 5.67 -34.89 -16.94
C GLN A 605 7.17 -35.18 -16.92
N GLY A 606 7.96 -34.28 -16.33
CA GLY A 606 9.42 -34.33 -16.39
C GLY A 606 9.91 -34.50 -17.84
N THR A 607 10.81 -35.47 -18.04
CA THR A 607 11.40 -35.80 -19.34
C THR A 607 10.78 -37.05 -20.00
N LEU A 608 9.71 -37.61 -19.41
CA LEU A 608 9.15 -38.91 -19.81
C LEU A 608 8.70 -38.96 -21.28
N TYR A 609 8.19 -37.84 -21.79
CA TYR A 609 7.65 -37.72 -23.15
C TYR A 609 8.58 -36.95 -24.09
N GLU A 610 9.82 -36.68 -23.67
CA GLU A 610 10.77 -35.93 -24.49
C GLU A 610 11.43 -36.81 -25.53
N TYR A 611 11.75 -36.21 -26.67
CA TYR A 611 12.58 -36.84 -27.69
C TYR A 611 13.38 -35.77 -28.45
N PRO A 612 14.56 -36.12 -29.01
CA PRO A 612 15.29 -35.22 -29.89
C PRO A 612 14.42 -34.83 -31.09
N TYR A 613 14.33 -33.54 -31.40
CA TYR A 613 13.51 -33.04 -32.49
C TYR A 613 13.97 -33.62 -33.84
N GLY A 614 13.03 -34.22 -34.58
CA GLY A 614 13.32 -34.98 -35.80
C GLY A 614 13.86 -36.40 -35.58
N GLY A 615 13.99 -36.83 -34.33
CA GLY A 615 14.35 -38.19 -33.91
C GLY A 615 13.15 -39.14 -33.79
N THR A 616 13.41 -40.33 -33.26
CA THR A 616 12.39 -41.38 -33.06
C THR A 616 11.68 -41.18 -31.73
N VAL A 617 10.35 -41.03 -31.76
CA VAL A 617 9.52 -41.00 -30.55
C VAL A 617 9.57 -42.36 -29.83
N VAL A 618 9.99 -42.35 -28.57
CA VAL A 618 10.06 -43.55 -27.72
C VAL A 618 8.80 -43.73 -26.88
N THR A 619 8.30 -42.64 -26.28
CA THR A 619 7.09 -42.64 -25.44
C THR A 619 6.31 -41.35 -25.72
N ALA A 620 5.04 -41.47 -26.08
CA ALA A 620 4.14 -40.34 -26.31
C ALA A 620 3.15 -40.19 -25.16
N THR A 621 2.57 -39.00 -24.99
CA THR A 621 1.52 -38.79 -23.98
C THR A 621 0.32 -39.73 -24.26
N PRO A 622 -0.41 -40.18 -23.23
CA PRO A 622 -1.56 -41.05 -23.40
C PRO A 622 -2.64 -40.53 -24.35
N GLN A 623 -3.24 -41.44 -25.13
CA GLN A 623 -4.39 -41.20 -26.01
C GLN A 623 -5.69 -41.43 -25.24
N ASP A 624 -5.98 -40.54 -24.29
CA ASP A 624 -7.16 -40.60 -23.42
C ASP A 624 -8.09 -39.40 -23.64
N ASP A 625 -9.25 -39.37 -22.97
CA ASP A 625 -10.23 -38.28 -23.13
C ASP A 625 -9.75 -36.94 -22.54
N ASN A 626 -8.71 -36.95 -21.72
CA ASN A 626 -8.15 -35.77 -21.04
C ASN A 626 -6.84 -35.28 -21.68
N TRP A 627 -6.48 -35.77 -22.88
CA TRP A 627 -5.22 -35.43 -23.56
C TRP A 627 -4.96 -33.92 -23.74
N LYS A 628 -6.04 -33.10 -23.70
CA LYS A 628 -6.00 -31.64 -23.78
C LYS A 628 -5.75 -30.94 -22.44
N THR A 629 -6.07 -31.58 -21.33
CA THR A 629 -6.08 -30.95 -19.99
C THR A 629 -5.11 -31.58 -19.01
N ALA A 630 -4.65 -32.80 -19.26
CA ALA A 630 -3.74 -33.53 -18.36
C ALA A 630 -2.25 -33.37 -18.73
N TYR A 631 -1.94 -32.84 -19.91
CA TYR A 631 -0.58 -32.83 -20.46
C TYR A 631 -0.23 -31.48 -21.10
N ALA A 632 1.02 -31.06 -20.90
CA ALA A 632 1.65 -29.96 -21.62
C ALA A 632 2.15 -30.45 -22.98
N ASN A 633 1.76 -29.77 -24.06
CA ASN A 633 2.27 -30.03 -25.40
C ASN A 633 3.68 -29.43 -25.60
N SER A 634 4.26 -29.56 -26.80
CA SER A 634 5.61 -29.07 -27.07
C SER A 634 5.73 -27.54 -27.04
N ILE A 635 4.68 -26.80 -27.39
CA ILE A 635 4.63 -25.34 -27.32
C ILE A 635 4.49 -24.89 -25.87
N ASP A 636 3.58 -25.52 -25.12
CA ASP A 636 3.36 -25.21 -23.70
C ASP A 636 4.68 -25.28 -22.93
N LYS A 637 5.42 -26.38 -23.11
CA LYS A 637 6.72 -26.56 -22.47
C LYS A 637 7.77 -25.59 -23.01
N ALA A 638 7.84 -25.36 -24.33
CA ALA A 638 8.80 -24.40 -24.89
C ALA A 638 8.60 -22.97 -24.36
N LEU A 639 7.35 -22.49 -24.29
CA LEU A 639 7.05 -21.16 -23.75
C LEU A 639 7.33 -21.08 -22.25
N TYR A 640 6.99 -22.14 -21.49
CA TYR A 640 7.29 -22.21 -20.06
C TYR A 640 8.80 -22.12 -19.79
N GLU A 641 9.62 -22.93 -20.47
CA GLU A 641 11.08 -22.93 -20.27
C GLU A 641 11.74 -21.62 -20.75
N THR A 642 11.24 -21.04 -21.85
CA THR A 642 11.65 -19.71 -22.33
C THR A 642 11.34 -18.64 -21.29
N TYR A 643 10.14 -18.66 -20.69
CA TYR A 643 9.77 -17.75 -19.60
C TYR A 643 10.69 -17.95 -18.38
N GLN A 644 10.90 -19.20 -17.94
CA GLN A 644 11.78 -19.49 -16.79
C GLN A 644 13.21 -18.97 -17.02
N THR A 645 13.76 -19.14 -18.23
CA THR A 645 15.11 -18.65 -18.55
C THR A 645 15.18 -17.13 -18.59
N TYR A 646 14.15 -16.48 -19.17
CA TYR A 646 14.05 -15.02 -19.19
C TYR A 646 13.95 -14.46 -17.76
N GLN A 647 13.10 -15.04 -16.92
CA GLN A 647 12.99 -14.65 -15.51
C GLN A 647 14.27 -14.94 -14.73
N ALA A 648 15.00 -16.01 -15.04
CA ALA A 648 16.28 -16.30 -14.40
C ALA A 648 17.38 -15.30 -14.80
N ALA A 649 17.31 -14.70 -15.99
CA ALA A 649 18.19 -13.60 -16.37
C ALA A 649 17.82 -12.31 -15.59
N ALA A 650 16.53 -11.98 -15.53
CA ALA A 650 16.05 -10.83 -14.76
C ALA A 650 16.36 -10.96 -13.25
N ALA A 651 16.13 -12.14 -12.67
CA ALA A 651 16.45 -12.44 -11.27
C ALA A 651 17.95 -12.49 -10.98
N ALA A 652 18.80 -12.65 -12.00
CA ALA A 652 20.24 -12.51 -11.87
C ALA A 652 20.69 -11.03 -11.88
N GLY A 653 19.76 -10.07 -12.02
CA GLY A 653 20.03 -8.64 -12.07
C GLY A 653 20.20 -8.05 -13.47
N TYR A 654 19.90 -8.80 -14.54
CA TYR A 654 20.13 -8.34 -15.92
C TYR A 654 18.97 -7.50 -16.45
N HIS A 655 19.28 -6.45 -17.20
CA HIS A 655 18.30 -5.69 -17.96
C HIS A 655 17.82 -6.52 -19.16
N CYS A 656 16.59 -7.04 -19.08
CA CYS A 656 16.03 -7.94 -20.08
C CYS A 656 14.98 -7.25 -20.94
N TYR A 657 15.12 -7.37 -22.26
CA TYR A 657 14.20 -6.77 -23.23
C TYR A 657 13.66 -7.84 -24.18
N ALA A 658 12.33 -7.89 -24.33
CA ALA A 658 11.67 -8.76 -25.30
C ALA A 658 11.06 -7.91 -26.44
N MET A 659 11.51 -8.15 -27.67
CA MET A 659 11.08 -7.41 -28.86
C MET A 659 10.55 -8.33 -29.95
N LYS A 660 9.56 -7.87 -30.70
CA LYS A 660 8.98 -8.62 -31.80
C LYS A 660 9.83 -8.47 -33.07
N ALA A 661 10.28 -9.60 -33.63
CA ALA A 661 11.03 -9.64 -34.89
C ALA A 661 10.19 -9.15 -36.11
N THR A 662 8.90 -9.54 -36.16
CA THR A 662 7.84 -9.08 -37.08
C THR A 662 6.44 -9.46 -36.52
N SER A 663 5.33 -9.04 -37.14
CA SER A 663 3.98 -9.44 -36.72
C SER A 663 3.55 -10.82 -37.27
N ASN A 664 3.06 -11.69 -36.38
CA ASN A 664 2.68 -13.08 -36.69
C ASN A 664 1.16 -13.30 -36.70
N ALA A 665 0.48 -12.78 -37.73
CA ALA A 665 -0.99 -12.86 -37.84
C ALA A 665 -1.57 -14.29 -37.79
N ASP A 666 -0.79 -15.32 -38.14
CA ASP A 666 -1.24 -16.72 -38.16
C ASP A 666 -1.21 -17.40 -36.77
N TYR A 667 -0.44 -16.86 -35.82
CA TYR A 667 -0.23 -17.41 -34.47
C TYR A 667 -0.26 -16.30 -33.39
N PRO A 668 -1.41 -15.66 -33.13
CA PRO A 668 -1.48 -14.51 -32.21
C PRO A 668 -1.05 -14.82 -30.77
N TRP A 669 -1.09 -16.09 -30.33
CA TRP A 669 -0.50 -16.50 -29.05
C TRP A 669 1.00 -16.18 -28.95
N ALA A 670 1.76 -16.31 -30.04
CA ALA A 670 3.21 -16.07 -30.04
C ALA A 670 3.53 -14.58 -29.86
N SER A 671 2.85 -13.70 -30.62
CA SER A 671 3.01 -12.26 -30.44
C SER A 671 2.54 -11.79 -29.06
N SER A 672 1.43 -12.36 -28.56
CA SER A 672 0.93 -12.02 -27.23
C SER A 672 1.87 -12.47 -26.11
N PHE A 673 2.56 -13.60 -26.28
CA PHE A 673 3.58 -14.05 -25.33
C PHE A 673 4.78 -13.09 -25.29
N MET A 674 5.24 -12.61 -26.45
CA MET A 674 6.30 -11.58 -26.50
C MET A 674 5.86 -10.28 -25.82
N ASP A 675 4.62 -9.85 -26.04
CA ASP A 675 4.05 -8.68 -25.35
C ASP A 675 3.96 -8.90 -23.83
N TYR A 676 3.68 -10.14 -23.40
CA TYR A 676 3.69 -10.51 -21.98
C TYR A 676 5.10 -10.50 -21.37
N LEU A 677 6.10 -11.05 -22.06
CA LEU A 677 7.51 -10.97 -21.63
C LEU A 677 8.01 -9.53 -21.53
N ALA A 678 7.51 -8.64 -22.39
CA ALA A 678 7.80 -7.20 -22.34
C ALA A 678 7.00 -6.45 -21.25
N GLY A 679 6.22 -7.14 -20.41
CA GLY A 679 5.39 -6.52 -19.37
C GLY A 679 4.29 -5.61 -19.93
N GLY A 680 3.85 -5.81 -21.18
CA GLY A 680 2.90 -4.94 -21.87
C GLY A 680 3.47 -3.58 -22.30
N LYS A 681 4.77 -3.32 -22.08
CA LYS A 681 5.45 -2.09 -22.49
C LYS A 681 5.83 -2.16 -23.98
N THR A 682 5.83 -0.99 -24.63
CA THR A 682 6.43 -0.89 -25.98
C THR A 682 7.94 -0.79 -25.81
N VAL A 683 8.66 -1.84 -26.22
CA VAL A 683 10.12 -1.87 -26.22
C VAL A 683 10.61 -1.51 -27.61
N ASP A 684 11.43 -0.47 -27.72
CA ASP A 684 12.16 -0.09 -28.92
C ASP A 684 13.64 0.13 -28.58
N PHE A 685 14.46 0.30 -29.62
CA PHE A 685 15.89 0.50 -29.45
C PHE A 685 16.26 1.86 -28.85
N ASP A 686 15.39 2.87 -28.93
CA ASP A 686 15.66 4.16 -28.29
C ASP A 686 15.57 4.02 -26.76
N ASN A 687 14.58 3.26 -26.27
CA ASN A 687 14.45 2.93 -24.85
C ASN A 687 15.63 2.08 -24.36
N ILE A 688 16.00 1.02 -25.10
CA ILE A 688 17.15 0.18 -24.76
C ILE A 688 18.44 1.01 -24.73
N GLN A 689 18.62 1.92 -25.69
CA GLN A 689 19.77 2.82 -25.72
C GLN A 689 19.82 3.70 -24.47
N ASN A 690 18.69 4.29 -24.11
CA ASN A 690 18.60 5.19 -22.96
C ASN A 690 18.88 4.44 -21.66
N ASP A 691 18.38 3.22 -21.50
CA ASP A 691 18.66 2.41 -20.31
C ASP A 691 20.14 2.01 -20.23
N ILE A 692 20.78 1.69 -21.36
CA ILE A 692 22.21 1.44 -21.40
C ILE A 692 23.01 2.70 -21.01
N TYR A 693 22.60 3.85 -21.55
CA TYR A 693 23.38 5.09 -21.47
C TYR A 693 23.14 5.90 -20.18
N TYR A 694 21.93 5.88 -19.63
CA TYR A 694 21.53 6.69 -18.47
C TYR A 694 21.31 5.83 -17.23
N LEU A 695 21.93 6.26 -16.13
CA LEU A 695 21.70 5.72 -14.79
C LEU A 695 20.37 6.23 -14.22
N LEU A 696 20.09 7.53 -14.41
CA LEU A 696 18.93 8.23 -13.88
C LEU A 696 18.38 9.18 -14.94
N SER A 697 17.06 9.35 -14.95
CA SER A 697 16.40 10.39 -15.73
C SER A 697 16.30 11.71 -14.94
N ALA A 698 15.95 12.77 -15.67
CA ALA A 698 15.65 14.06 -15.08
C ALA A 698 14.45 13.98 -14.12
N GLY A 699 14.49 14.73 -13.03
CA GLY A 699 13.50 14.68 -11.95
C GLY A 699 13.96 13.86 -10.73
N SER A 700 15.06 13.11 -10.85
CA SER A 700 15.70 12.45 -9.72
C SER A 700 16.20 13.48 -8.69
N LYS A 701 16.33 13.08 -7.43
CA LYS A 701 16.89 13.94 -6.38
C LYS A 701 17.61 13.15 -5.29
N VAL A 702 18.53 13.80 -4.58
CA VAL A 702 19.11 13.28 -3.34
C VAL A 702 18.72 14.20 -2.18
N VAL A 703 18.25 13.64 -1.07
CA VAL A 703 18.02 14.37 0.19
C VAL A 703 19.07 13.93 1.20
N ASP A 704 19.88 14.85 1.70
CA ASP A 704 20.99 14.58 2.61
C ASP A 704 20.75 15.29 3.95
N VAL A 705 20.57 14.51 5.03
CA VAL A 705 20.30 15.01 6.39
C VAL A 705 21.62 15.04 7.15
N ILE A 706 22.05 16.23 7.57
CA ILE A 706 23.37 16.48 8.16
C ILE A 706 23.50 15.79 9.52
N GLY A 707 24.72 15.34 9.83
CA GLY A 707 24.98 14.41 10.94
C GLY A 707 25.08 15.09 12.31
N TYR A 708 24.40 14.53 13.29
CA TYR A 708 24.59 14.86 14.70
C TYR A 708 24.36 13.61 15.55
N GLY A 709 24.72 13.66 16.83
CA GLY A 709 24.43 12.56 17.75
C GLY A 709 25.42 12.47 18.90
N THR A 710 25.76 11.24 19.28
CA THR A 710 26.77 10.95 20.32
C THR A 710 27.95 10.21 19.74
N ASP A 711 29.17 10.61 20.11
CA ASP A 711 30.38 9.91 19.73
C ASP A 711 30.57 8.59 20.52
N ASN A 712 31.66 7.87 20.21
CA ASN A 712 32.06 6.62 20.84
C ASN A 712 32.29 6.71 22.37
N ASP A 713 32.46 7.92 22.91
CA ASP A 713 32.67 8.18 24.33
C ASP A 713 31.44 8.82 25.00
N GLY A 714 30.33 8.94 24.27
CA GLY A 714 29.06 9.48 24.74
C GLY A 714 29.00 11.02 24.77
N ASN A 715 29.93 11.72 24.13
CA ASN A 715 29.86 13.18 23.99
C ASN A 715 28.96 13.53 22.81
N ALA A 716 28.19 14.61 22.94
CA ALA A 716 27.42 15.12 21.81
C ALA A 716 28.35 15.66 20.71
N TYR A 717 28.04 15.35 19.46
CA TYR A 717 28.64 15.94 18.26
C TYR A 717 27.54 16.50 17.36
N ASP A 718 27.86 17.54 16.59
CA ASP A 718 26.92 18.22 15.71
C ASP A 718 27.69 18.82 14.51
N PHE A 719 27.30 18.46 13.30
CA PHE A 719 27.85 19.00 12.06
C PHE A 719 26.91 20.06 11.48
N ASP A 720 27.48 21.16 11.00
CA ASP A 720 26.76 22.12 10.14
C ASP A 720 27.18 21.93 8.69
N PHE A 721 26.25 22.10 7.75
CA PHE A 721 26.59 22.30 6.35
C PHE A 721 27.35 23.63 6.15
N VAL A 722 28.49 23.60 5.47
CA VAL A 722 29.25 24.82 5.13
C VAL A 722 28.52 25.52 3.97
N ASN A 723 27.59 26.41 4.33
CA ASN A 723 26.75 27.18 3.40
C ASN A 723 27.52 28.29 2.67
N ASP A 724 28.51 27.90 1.86
CA ASP A 724 29.35 28.77 1.05
C ASP A 724 29.45 28.18 -0.36
N ILE A 725 29.11 28.98 -1.38
CA ILE A 725 29.24 28.54 -2.77
C ILE A 725 30.66 28.09 -3.10
N ASP A 726 31.70 28.69 -2.50
CA ASP A 726 33.09 28.36 -2.77
C ASP A 726 33.48 26.96 -2.24
N ALA A 727 32.78 26.46 -1.21
CA ALA A 727 32.93 25.10 -0.69
C ALA A 727 32.24 24.03 -1.56
N LEU A 728 31.42 24.43 -2.54
CA LEU A 728 30.72 23.52 -3.45
C LEU A 728 31.47 23.30 -4.76
N THR A 729 31.53 22.06 -5.22
CA THR A 729 32.00 21.69 -6.56
C THR A 729 31.11 20.60 -7.12
N LEU A 730 30.68 20.74 -8.37
CA LEU A 730 29.98 19.69 -9.11
C LEU A 730 30.74 19.37 -10.39
N THR A 731 31.01 18.09 -10.64
CA THR A 731 31.68 17.58 -11.84
C THR A 731 30.75 16.65 -12.63
N VAL A 732 30.93 16.61 -13.95
CA VAL A 732 30.32 15.61 -14.84
C VAL A 732 31.44 15.01 -15.67
N GLY A 733 31.69 13.70 -15.53
CA GLY A 733 32.83 13.03 -16.18
C GLY A 733 34.19 13.66 -15.82
N GLY A 734 34.34 14.14 -14.58
CA GLY A 734 35.53 14.86 -14.10
C GLY A 734 35.67 16.32 -14.58
N VAL A 735 34.74 16.84 -15.38
CA VAL A 735 34.73 18.24 -15.82
C VAL A 735 33.90 19.07 -14.84
N LYS A 736 34.52 20.09 -14.23
CA LYS A 736 33.86 21.01 -13.30
C LYS A 736 32.84 21.90 -14.03
N LEU A 737 31.62 21.95 -13.50
CA LEU A 737 30.57 22.85 -14.00
C LEU A 737 30.70 24.25 -13.39
N ASP A 738 30.20 25.25 -14.13
CA ASP A 738 29.98 26.59 -13.59
C ASP A 738 28.89 26.55 -12.51
N LYS A 739 29.08 27.32 -11.44
CA LYS A 739 28.17 27.39 -10.28
C LYS A 739 27.70 28.81 -10.04
N THR A 740 26.45 28.96 -9.62
CA THR A 740 25.83 30.27 -9.33
C THR A 740 24.98 30.18 -8.06
N GLU A 741 25.14 31.14 -7.17
CA GLU A 741 24.25 31.30 -6.00
C GLU A 741 22.96 31.97 -6.47
N LEU A 742 21.82 31.31 -6.26
CA LEU A 742 20.53 31.76 -6.72
C LEU A 742 19.86 32.56 -5.61
N ILE A 743 19.92 33.89 -5.73
CA ILE A 743 19.26 34.82 -4.81
C ILE A 743 17.95 35.28 -5.45
N ASP A 744 16.80 34.68 -5.10
CA ASP A 744 15.49 35.25 -5.44
C ASP A 744 14.40 34.95 -4.37
N PRO A 745 13.68 35.96 -3.84
CA PRO A 745 12.50 35.81 -2.96
C PRO A 745 11.23 35.23 -3.63
N GLN A 746 11.36 34.38 -4.65
CA GLN A 746 10.24 33.77 -5.40
C GLN A 746 10.33 32.23 -5.50
N PHE A 747 10.96 31.57 -4.52
CA PHE A 747 10.73 30.14 -4.36
C PHE A 747 9.37 29.95 -3.65
N ASP A 748 8.56 29.00 -4.13
CA ASP A 748 7.25 28.67 -3.54
C ASP A 748 7.37 28.11 -2.11
N ASP A 749 8.58 27.70 -1.72
CA ASP A 749 8.93 27.17 -0.40
C ASP A 749 9.62 28.23 0.47
N HIS A 750 8.99 28.59 1.60
CA HIS A 750 9.48 29.59 2.53
C HIS A 750 10.48 29.08 3.59
N TYR A 751 10.79 27.78 3.61
CA TYR A 751 11.76 27.17 4.54
C TYR A 751 13.18 27.07 3.96
N VAL A 752 13.34 27.24 2.64
CA VAL A 752 14.65 27.23 1.97
C VAL A 752 15.56 28.34 2.52
N THR A 753 16.77 27.96 2.93
CA THR A 753 17.80 28.87 3.47
C THR A 753 18.71 29.42 2.38
N SER A 754 19.14 28.60 1.43
CA SER A 754 20.01 28.99 0.31
C SER A 754 19.82 28.06 -0.89
N VAL A 755 20.13 28.54 -2.11
CA VAL A 755 20.00 27.77 -3.34
C VAL A 755 21.21 27.97 -4.25
N TYR A 756 21.73 26.88 -4.82
CA TYR A 756 22.88 26.88 -5.72
C TYR A 756 22.55 26.14 -7.01
N GLY A 757 22.79 26.77 -8.16
CA GLY A 757 22.61 26.17 -9.48
C GLY A 757 23.95 25.81 -10.12
N PHE A 758 24.01 24.67 -10.80
CA PHE A 758 25.18 24.20 -11.54
C PHE A 758 24.84 23.97 -13.03
N GLY A 759 25.76 24.34 -13.92
CA GLY A 759 25.60 24.16 -15.36
C GLY A 759 24.88 25.32 -16.07
N SER A 760 24.03 25.00 -17.05
CA SER A 760 23.48 25.96 -18.01
C SER A 760 22.55 27.03 -17.38
N SER A 761 22.87 28.32 -17.54
CA SER A 761 22.17 29.43 -16.87
C SER A 761 20.71 29.70 -17.29
N ASN A 762 20.20 29.06 -18.34
CA ASN A 762 18.80 29.20 -18.79
C ASN A 762 17.85 28.23 -18.07
N ASN A 763 18.39 27.11 -17.59
CA ASN A 763 17.75 26.11 -16.75
C ASN A 763 18.89 25.27 -16.15
N TYR A 764 19.20 25.45 -14.87
CA TYR A 764 20.34 24.77 -14.27
C TYR A 764 20.16 23.25 -14.34
N ASP A 765 21.23 22.58 -14.77
CA ASP A 765 21.25 21.13 -14.96
C ASP A 765 21.09 20.42 -13.60
N PHE A 766 21.63 21.04 -12.54
CA PHE A 766 21.49 20.60 -11.15
C PHE A 766 21.23 21.78 -10.22
N VAL A 767 20.41 21.57 -9.19
CA VAL A 767 20.09 22.58 -8.18
C VAL A 767 20.24 21.99 -6.78
N LEU A 768 20.94 22.68 -5.88
CA LEU A 768 20.99 22.34 -4.46
C LEU A 768 20.16 23.35 -3.67
N ARG A 769 19.17 22.87 -2.92
CA ARG A 769 18.37 23.65 -1.97
C ARG A 769 18.76 23.25 -0.55
N TYR A 770 19.24 24.20 0.23
CA TYR A 770 19.67 23.98 1.61
C TYR A 770 18.60 24.45 2.59
N TYR A 771 18.34 23.65 3.63
CA TYR A 771 17.34 23.88 4.67
C TYR A 771 17.99 23.76 6.05
N ALA A 772 18.30 24.90 6.69
CA ALA A 772 18.94 24.92 8.00
C ALA A 772 18.04 24.39 9.14
N ASN A 773 16.74 24.24 8.91
CA ASN A 773 15.76 23.74 9.90
C ASN A 773 14.81 22.72 9.27
N GLY A 774 15.30 21.90 8.33
CA GLY A 774 14.50 20.91 7.62
C GLY A 774 13.51 21.49 6.58
N GLN A 775 12.97 20.61 5.73
CA GLN A 775 12.04 20.98 4.64
C GLN A 775 10.68 21.50 5.15
N ASP A 776 10.33 21.22 6.41
CA ASP A 776 9.10 21.66 7.08
C ASP A 776 9.34 22.85 8.05
N GLY A 777 10.59 23.31 8.16
CA GLY A 777 11.02 24.36 9.08
C GLY A 777 11.12 23.94 10.55
N GLN A 778 10.99 22.64 10.87
CA GLN A 778 11.06 22.10 12.23
C GLN A 778 11.94 20.84 12.36
N SER A 779 12.19 20.14 11.26
CA SER A 779 12.98 18.91 11.18
C SER A 779 14.50 19.19 11.12
N ASP A 780 15.29 18.13 10.97
CA ASP A 780 16.75 18.17 10.96
C ASP A 780 17.33 18.97 9.78
N GLU A 781 18.52 19.55 9.96
CA GLU A 781 19.27 20.23 8.91
C GLU A 781 19.49 19.30 7.71
N CYS A 782 19.17 19.77 6.50
CA CYS A 782 19.34 18.97 5.29
C CYS A 782 19.55 19.82 4.03
N PHE A 783 19.92 19.16 2.93
CA PHE A 783 19.77 19.73 1.59
C PHE A 783 19.10 18.75 0.62
N VAL A 784 18.48 19.31 -0.41
CA VAL A 784 17.93 18.58 -1.55
C VAL A 784 18.77 18.92 -2.78
N TRP A 785 19.40 17.91 -3.38
CA TRP A 785 20.10 17.99 -4.65
C TRP A 785 19.18 17.49 -5.78
N GLU A 786 18.61 18.43 -6.52
CA GLU A 786 17.72 18.20 -7.67
C GLU A 786 18.55 17.96 -8.94
N ILE A 787 18.17 16.94 -9.70
CA ILE A 787 18.81 16.52 -10.95
C ILE A 787 17.83 16.80 -12.10
N ASN A 788 18.05 17.87 -12.86
CA ASN A 788 17.14 18.33 -13.92
C ASN A 788 17.51 17.81 -15.32
N VAL A 789 18.61 17.04 -15.42
CA VAL A 789 19.07 16.38 -16.63
C VAL A 789 19.36 14.91 -16.35
N PRO A 790 19.24 14.02 -17.34
CA PRO A 790 19.62 12.62 -17.15
C PRO A 790 21.10 12.47 -16.72
N VAL A 791 21.36 11.53 -15.80
CA VAL A 791 22.70 11.14 -15.35
C VAL A 791 23.14 9.94 -16.17
N SER A 792 24.36 9.95 -16.70
CA SER A 792 24.86 8.87 -17.56
C SER A 792 25.52 7.75 -16.77
N ASN A 793 25.31 6.50 -17.18
CA ASN A 793 26.09 5.33 -16.77
C ASN A 793 27.57 5.40 -17.20
N PHE A 794 27.92 6.37 -18.04
CA PHE A 794 29.23 6.50 -18.67
C PHE A 794 30.01 7.73 -18.20
N ALA A 795 29.41 8.59 -17.37
CA ALA A 795 30.09 9.75 -16.83
C ALA A 795 29.56 10.05 -15.41
N PRO A 796 30.37 9.85 -14.35
CA PRO A 796 29.97 10.17 -12.99
C PRO A 796 29.60 11.64 -12.84
N VAL A 797 28.50 11.89 -12.15
CA VAL A 797 28.13 13.21 -11.64
C VAL A 797 28.46 13.22 -10.16
N GLU A 798 29.41 14.07 -9.76
CA GLU A 798 29.88 14.15 -8.38
C GLU A 798 29.57 15.53 -7.80
N LEU A 799 28.87 15.55 -6.66
CA LEU A 799 28.64 16.75 -5.85
C LEU A 799 29.54 16.68 -4.62
N THR A 800 30.51 17.58 -4.54
CA THR A 800 31.40 17.78 -3.39
C THR A 800 30.97 19.00 -2.59
N TYR A 801 30.76 18.82 -1.29
CA TYR A 801 30.43 19.86 -0.31
C TYR A 801 31.27 19.70 0.96
N SER A 802 31.08 20.56 1.96
CA SER A 802 31.81 20.48 3.23
C SER A 802 30.86 20.55 4.41
N VAL A 803 31.19 19.81 5.47
CA VAL A 803 30.52 19.85 6.78
C VAL A 803 31.52 20.24 7.84
N LYS A 804 31.05 20.91 8.90
CA LYS A 804 31.89 21.42 9.99
C LYS A 804 31.40 20.92 11.34
N LEU A 805 32.29 20.26 12.09
CA LEU A 805 31.99 19.91 13.48
C LEU A 805 31.95 21.18 14.33
N THR A 806 30.78 21.52 14.87
CA THR A 806 30.55 22.80 15.56
C THR A 806 30.96 22.78 17.02
N ASN A 807 31.05 21.58 17.60
CA ASN A 807 31.27 21.33 19.02
C ASN A 807 32.42 20.34 19.31
N PRO A 808 33.63 20.55 18.75
CA PRO A 808 34.75 19.65 18.99
C PRO A 808 35.11 19.61 20.49
N GLN A 809 35.52 18.42 20.94
CA GLN A 809 35.99 18.21 22.30
C GLN A 809 37.34 18.90 22.53
N THR A 810 37.62 19.21 23.79
CA THR A 810 38.84 19.92 24.21
C THR A 810 39.75 19.10 25.11
N ALA A 811 39.27 17.95 25.60
CA ALA A 811 40.09 17.05 26.39
C ALA A 811 41.00 16.23 25.47
N ASP A 812 42.19 15.89 25.97
CA ASP A 812 43.14 15.01 25.28
C ASP A 812 42.48 13.67 24.95
N GLY A 813 42.52 13.26 23.69
CA GLY A 813 41.83 12.05 23.24
C GLY A 813 41.67 11.97 21.72
N THR A 814 41.29 10.78 21.25
CA THR A 814 40.83 10.54 19.88
C THR A 814 39.34 10.31 19.91
N TYR A 815 38.61 11.05 19.10
CA TYR A 815 37.16 11.02 19.01
C TYR A 815 36.76 10.50 17.63
N GLY A 816 35.84 9.54 17.59
CA GLY A 816 35.35 8.89 16.38
C GLY A 816 36.29 7.86 15.78
N GLN A 817 35.80 7.25 14.70
CA GLN A 817 36.55 6.33 13.85
C GLN A 817 36.41 6.83 12.42
N PHE A 818 37.49 6.78 11.65
CA PHE A 818 37.44 7.22 10.26
C PHE A 818 37.05 6.05 9.37
N ASP A 819 35.93 6.21 8.68
CA ASP A 819 35.45 5.37 7.59
C ASP A 819 35.12 6.27 6.42
N ALA A 820 35.97 6.22 5.40
CA ALA A 820 35.92 7.18 4.30
C ALA A 820 34.68 7.03 3.43
N ASP A 821 34.09 5.84 3.32
CA ASP A 821 32.98 5.55 2.40
C ASP A 821 31.76 4.91 3.11
N GLY A 822 31.86 4.63 4.41
CA GLY A 822 30.77 4.06 5.19
C GLY A 822 30.69 2.53 5.13
N SER A 823 31.66 1.86 4.49
CA SER A 823 31.68 0.41 4.31
C SER A 823 31.92 -0.38 5.60
N GLU A 824 32.46 0.24 6.64
CA GLU A 824 32.69 -0.38 7.95
C GLU A 824 31.49 -0.19 8.91
N HIS A 825 30.51 0.63 8.52
CA HIS A 825 29.27 0.89 9.26
C HIS A 825 29.49 1.39 10.71
N PHE A 826 30.53 2.20 10.95
CA PHE A 826 30.70 2.83 12.26
C PHE A 826 29.56 3.82 12.56
N ALA A 827 29.17 3.93 13.83
CA ALA A 827 27.98 4.68 14.25
C ALA A 827 28.28 6.06 14.88
N SER A 828 29.56 6.45 14.97
CA SER A 828 30.01 7.65 15.68
C SER A 828 30.60 8.68 14.71
N LEU A 829 30.31 9.97 14.93
CA LEU A 829 30.80 11.08 14.08
C LEU A 829 30.45 10.86 12.59
N LEU A 830 29.18 10.55 12.35
CA LEU A 830 28.62 10.43 11.00
C LEU A 830 28.56 11.81 10.36
N THR A 831 28.95 11.92 9.09
CA THR A 831 28.81 13.19 8.35
C THR A 831 27.34 13.54 8.07
N ASN A 832 26.46 12.53 8.12
CA ASN A 832 25.03 12.63 7.83
C ASN A 832 24.25 11.54 8.57
N LEU A 833 23.00 11.82 8.94
CA LEU A 833 22.07 10.80 9.46
C LEU A 833 21.54 9.89 8.36
N SER A 834 21.27 10.46 7.19
CA SER A 834 20.89 9.75 5.97
C SER A 834 21.27 10.57 4.75
N ALA A 835 21.46 9.91 3.62
CA ALA A 835 21.45 10.55 2.32
C ALA A 835 20.66 9.60 1.42
N THR A 836 19.59 10.07 0.81
CA THR A 836 18.60 9.21 0.14
C THR A 836 18.42 9.65 -1.30
N LEU A 837 18.70 8.75 -2.23
CA LEU A 837 18.40 8.91 -3.65
C LEU A 837 16.93 8.59 -3.89
N TYR A 838 16.22 9.47 -4.58
CA TYR A 838 14.88 9.26 -5.13
C TYR A 838 15.03 9.18 -6.66
N PRO A 839 15.13 7.96 -7.22
CA PRO A 839 15.44 7.79 -8.64
C PRO A 839 14.21 7.91 -9.53
N VAL A 840 14.42 8.39 -10.75
CA VAL A 840 13.43 8.41 -11.84
C VAL A 840 14.02 7.66 -13.02
N ASP A 841 13.27 6.71 -13.60
CA ASP A 841 13.73 5.92 -14.74
C ASP A 841 13.58 6.66 -16.08
N SER A 842 14.05 6.06 -17.17
CA SER A 842 13.98 6.61 -18.53
C SER A 842 12.53 6.81 -19.05
N ASN A 843 11.54 6.15 -18.44
CA ASN A 843 10.11 6.30 -18.73
C ASN A 843 9.45 7.44 -17.95
N GLY A 844 10.12 7.97 -16.93
CA GLY A 844 9.60 8.99 -16.02
C GLY A 844 8.91 8.40 -14.78
N ASP A 845 9.01 7.08 -14.56
CA ASP A 845 8.44 6.40 -13.40
C ASP A 845 9.38 6.55 -12.18
N GLN A 846 8.80 6.71 -10.98
CA GLN A 846 9.57 6.78 -9.73
C GLN A 846 10.03 5.38 -9.31
N GLY A 847 11.31 5.26 -8.97
CA GLY A 847 11.87 4.05 -8.35
C GLY A 847 11.83 4.12 -6.82
N MET A 848 12.13 2.99 -6.18
CA MET A 848 12.25 2.93 -4.72
C MET A 848 13.38 3.87 -4.25
N PRO A 849 13.18 4.64 -3.17
CA PRO A 849 14.26 5.45 -2.62
C PRO A 849 15.37 4.56 -2.07
N GLU A 850 16.62 4.98 -2.22
CA GLU A 850 17.79 4.20 -1.81
C GLU A 850 18.75 5.08 -0.99
N ASN A 851 19.11 4.63 0.21
CA ASN A 851 20.09 5.32 1.03
C ASN A 851 21.51 5.10 0.49
N PHE A 852 22.36 6.11 0.65
CA PHE A 852 23.80 5.99 0.49
C PHE A 852 24.41 5.42 1.78
N ALA A 853 25.59 4.81 1.65
CA ALA A 853 26.42 4.48 2.81
C ALA A 853 26.77 5.76 3.60
N LYS A 854 27.09 5.61 4.90
CA LYS A 854 27.27 6.73 5.83
C LYS A 854 28.73 6.83 6.29
N PRO A 855 29.54 7.72 5.69
CA PRO A 855 30.92 7.94 6.13
C PRO A 855 30.99 8.44 7.58
N THR A 856 32.08 8.08 8.26
CA THR A 856 32.40 8.58 9.61
C THR A 856 33.77 9.23 9.64
N VAL A 857 33.93 10.21 10.52
CA VAL A 857 35.18 10.96 10.68
C VAL A 857 35.75 10.85 12.09
N SER A 858 37.01 11.24 12.23
CA SER A 858 37.70 11.24 13.51
C SER A 858 38.65 12.44 13.65
N TYR A 859 38.98 12.79 14.88
CA TYR A 859 40.01 13.78 15.18
C TYR A 859 40.72 13.46 16.50
N THR A 860 41.91 14.01 16.69
CA THR A 860 42.67 13.87 17.92
C THR A 860 42.97 15.25 18.51
N VAL A 861 42.66 15.42 19.79
CA VAL A 861 43.09 16.56 20.59
C VAL A 861 44.34 16.14 21.36
N LYS A 862 45.42 16.92 21.24
CA LYS A 862 46.64 16.72 22.02
C LYS A 862 46.87 17.90 22.96
N ASP A 863 46.97 17.64 24.26
CA ASP A 863 47.34 18.69 25.22
C ASP A 863 48.84 19.02 25.06
N GLU A 864 49.15 20.16 24.44
CA GLU A 864 50.51 20.72 24.46
C GLU A 864 50.78 21.26 25.87
N GLY A 865 51.18 20.34 26.76
CA GLY A 865 51.31 20.55 28.20
C GLY A 865 51.89 21.91 28.60
N THR A 866 51.15 22.61 29.46
CA THR A 866 51.64 23.82 30.13
C THR A 866 52.93 23.54 30.90
N ASN A 867 54.03 24.11 30.39
CA ASN A 867 55.34 24.09 31.02
C ASN A 867 55.27 24.77 32.41
N PRO A 868 55.52 24.08 33.54
CA PRO A 868 55.48 24.72 34.85
C PRO A 868 56.74 25.59 35.03
N GLY A 869 56.57 26.92 35.00
CA GLY A 869 57.58 27.87 35.44
C GLY A 869 57.96 27.70 36.94
N PRO A 870 59.15 28.13 37.35
CA PRO A 870 59.85 27.62 38.53
C PRO A 870 59.30 28.21 39.85
N GLY A 871 58.96 27.34 40.79
CA GLY A 871 58.57 27.67 42.16
C GLY A 871 59.65 27.25 43.18
N PRO A 872 59.82 27.98 44.29
CA PRO A 872 61.05 28.01 45.09
C PRO A 872 61.08 26.96 46.21
N GLY A 873 62.21 26.28 46.34
CA GLY A 873 62.63 25.51 47.51
C GLY A 873 64.13 25.28 47.35
N GLY A 874 65.00 25.66 48.27
CA GLY A 874 64.89 25.43 49.71
C GLY A 874 66.01 24.43 50.03
N ASP A 875 67.11 24.98 50.54
CA ASP A 875 68.38 24.35 50.88
C ASP A 875 68.23 22.94 51.48
N ASP A 876 69.05 22.00 51.01
CA ASP A 876 69.92 21.19 51.87
C ASP A 876 70.97 20.47 51.01
N ASP A 877 72.18 20.52 51.55
CA ASP A 877 73.49 20.06 51.10
C ASP A 877 73.56 18.61 50.58
N ASP A 878 74.38 18.37 49.55
CA ASP A 878 75.53 17.43 49.61
C ASP A 878 76.23 17.35 48.22
N ASP A 879 77.42 17.93 48.16
CA ASP A 879 78.68 17.42 47.58
C ASP A 879 78.64 16.45 46.37
N ASP A 880 79.12 16.92 45.21
CA ASP A 880 80.43 16.55 44.63
C ASP A 880 80.47 16.77 43.09
N ASP A 881 81.33 17.71 42.71
CA ASP A 881 82.32 17.69 41.61
C ASP A 881 81.95 17.38 40.14
N ASP A 882 82.26 18.41 39.34
CA ASP A 882 83.05 18.43 38.10
C ASP A 882 82.38 18.48 36.69
N ASP A 883 82.66 19.64 36.08
CA ASP A 883 83.00 19.94 34.67
C ASP A 883 81.86 19.93 33.61
N ASP A 884 81.27 21.07 33.22
CA ASP A 884 81.74 22.20 32.36
C ASP A 884 81.93 21.86 30.85
N ASP A 885 81.53 22.83 30.02
CA ASP A 885 81.67 22.99 28.56
C ASP A 885 80.66 22.23 27.64
N ASP A 886 79.99 22.83 26.65
CA ASP A 886 80.04 24.19 26.09
C ASP A 886 78.78 24.45 25.23
N HIS A 887 78.50 25.73 25.01
CA HIS A 887 77.44 26.31 24.19
C HIS A 887 77.48 25.92 22.71
N HIS A 888 76.31 25.73 22.07
CA HIS A 888 75.92 26.55 20.90
C HIS A 888 74.44 26.38 20.51
N VAL A 889 73.72 27.49 20.41
CA VAL A 889 72.40 27.61 19.77
C VAL A 889 72.62 28.01 18.31
N THR A 890 72.01 27.31 17.36
CA THR A 890 71.51 27.91 16.10
C THR A 890 70.34 27.10 15.52
N ILE A 891 69.27 27.85 15.27
CA ILE A 891 68.02 27.63 14.53
C ILE A 891 68.20 26.77 13.26
N PRO A 892 67.25 25.86 12.92
CA PRO A 892 67.05 25.38 11.56
C PRO A 892 65.84 26.08 10.90
N ASP A 893 66.09 26.65 9.72
CA ASP A 893 65.09 26.91 8.67
C ASP A 893 65.23 25.82 7.61
N ASP A 894 64.07 25.44 7.07
CA ASP A 894 63.77 24.86 5.75
C ASP A 894 64.68 23.77 5.17
N ASP A 895 64.10 22.59 4.92
CA ASP A 895 63.62 22.28 3.57
C ASP A 895 63.00 20.87 3.48
N THR A 896 61.92 20.82 2.69
CA THR A 896 61.19 19.64 2.18
C THR A 896 62.03 18.43 1.75
N PRO A 897 61.40 17.25 1.66
CA PRO A 897 61.63 16.45 0.45
C PRO A 897 60.39 15.77 -0.14
N THR A 898 60.35 15.82 -1.46
CA THR A 898 59.56 15.05 -2.40
C THR A 898 59.90 13.55 -2.40
N THR A 899 58.86 12.78 -2.70
CA THR A 899 58.75 11.42 -3.29
C THR A 899 60.01 10.79 -3.92
N ASP A 900 60.21 9.49 -3.65
CA ASP A 900 60.40 8.45 -4.68
C ASP A 900 60.25 7.03 -4.12
N ILE A 901 59.56 6.18 -4.88
CA ILE A 901 59.32 4.73 -4.69
C ILE A 901 60.58 3.94 -5.13
N PRO A 902 60.86 2.75 -4.58
CA PRO A 902 60.65 1.54 -5.39
C PRO A 902 60.19 0.30 -4.59
N GLY A 903 59.32 -0.51 -5.19
CA GLY A 903 58.88 -1.80 -4.67
C GLY A 903 59.92 -2.92 -4.80
N ASP A 904 59.70 -4.00 -4.04
CA ASP A 904 59.59 -5.38 -4.55
C ASP A 904 59.23 -6.32 -3.38
N ILE A 905 58.30 -7.22 -3.65
CA ILE A 905 57.78 -8.25 -2.72
C ILE A 905 58.74 -9.45 -2.76
N PRO A 906 58.92 -10.17 -1.64
CA PRO A 906 58.78 -11.62 -1.77
C PRO A 906 57.95 -12.28 -0.66
N SER A 907 57.13 -13.21 -1.14
CA SER A 907 56.40 -14.27 -0.43
C SER A 907 57.19 -14.93 0.69
N THR A 908 56.53 -15.14 1.84
CA THR A 908 56.88 -16.20 2.79
C THR A 908 55.64 -16.78 3.45
N ASP A 909 55.59 -18.12 3.44
CA ASP A 909 54.59 -19.02 4.00
C ASP A 909 54.31 -18.79 5.49
N ILE A 910 53.03 -18.87 5.89
CA ILE A 910 52.58 -18.98 7.29
C ILE A 910 52.18 -20.44 7.55
N PRO A 911 52.78 -21.15 8.52
CA PRO A 911 52.29 -22.45 8.97
C PRO A 911 51.33 -22.33 10.17
N ASP A 912 50.37 -23.27 10.18
CA ASP A 912 49.39 -23.57 11.23
C ASP A 912 49.92 -23.48 12.68
N GLY A 913 49.08 -22.93 13.55
CA GLY A 913 49.28 -22.93 15.00
C GLY A 913 47.94 -22.97 15.75
N ASP A 914 47.51 -24.18 16.09
CA ASP A 914 46.46 -24.47 17.08
C ASP A 914 46.64 -23.66 18.36
N THR A 915 45.57 -23.01 18.83
CA THR A 915 45.50 -22.46 20.20
C THR A 915 44.50 -23.26 21.05
N PRO A 916 44.86 -23.62 22.30
CA PRO A 916 44.09 -24.54 23.12
C PRO A 916 43.02 -23.82 23.95
N THR A 917 41.91 -24.51 24.15
CA THR A 917 40.80 -24.15 25.03
C THR A 917 41.20 -24.16 26.51
N THR A 918 40.73 -23.17 27.26
CA THR A 918 40.76 -23.15 28.73
C THR A 918 39.36 -22.93 29.30
N ASP A 919 38.83 -23.98 29.92
CA ASP A 919 37.66 -24.00 30.79
C ASP A 919 37.96 -23.34 32.15
N VAL A 920 37.07 -22.48 32.64
CA VAL A 920 36.84 -22.20 34.08
C VAL A 920 35.38 -21.69 34.28
N PRO A 921 34.77 -21.76 35.48
CA PRO A 921 33.54 -22.52 35.72
C PRO A 921 32.35 -21.63 36.15
N GLY A 922 31.15 -22.22 36.07
CA GLY A 922 29.88 -21.58 36.37
C GLY A 922 29.63 -21.22 37.83
N THR A 923 28.72 -20.26 37.99
CA THR A 923 28.01 -19.95 39.23
C THR A 923 26.51 -19.89 38.94
N ASP A 924 25.78 -20.81 39.57
CA ASP A 924 24.31 -20.86 39.66
C ASP A 924 23.75 -19.58 40.32
N LEU A 925 22.73 -19.00 39.70
CA LEU A 925 21.69 -18.25 40.39
C LEU A 925 20.32 -18.67 39.84
N ASP A 926 19.54 -19.31 40.71
CA ASP A 926 18.15 -19.70 40.52
C ASP A 926 17.22 -18.47 40.39
N ASP A 927 16.29 -18.50 39.42
CA ASP A 927 14.99 -17.83 39.48
C ASP A 927 13.97 -18.58 38.57
N PRO A 928 12.64 -18.47 38.73
CA PRO A 928 11.77 -19.62 38.92
C PRO A 928 10.85 -19.90 37.72
N ASP A 929 10.50 -21.19 37.58
CA ASP A 929 9.57 -21.74 36.60
C ASP A 929 8.16 -21.11 36.61
N VAL A 930 7.69 -20.62 35.44
CA VAL A 930 6.30 -20.77 34.96
C VAL A 930 6.33 -20.89 33.41
N PRO A 931 5.58 -21.80 32.78
CA PRO A 931 6.00 -22.47 31.54
C PRO A 931 5.49 -21.82 30.24
N LEU A 932 6.39 -21.66 29.27
CA LEU A 932 6.07 -21.51 27.85
C LEU A 932 6.06 -22.90 27.20
N ALA A 933 4.96 -23.24 26.54
CA ALA A 933 4.81 -24.49 25.82
C ALA A 933 5.62 -24.47 24.51
N ASP A 934 6.39 -25.55 24.34
CA ASP A 934 7.14 -26.05 23.20
C ASP A 934 6.91 -25.41 21.82
N VAL A 935 7.97 -24.79 21.29
CA VAL A 935 8.18 -24.56 19.84
C VAL A 935 9.18 -25.60 19.33
N PRO A 936 8.82 -26.49 18.38
CA PRO A 936 9.80 -27.33 17.69
C PRO A 936 10.61 -26.50 16.70
N LYS A 937 11.94 -26.53 16.85
CA LYS A 937 12.90 -26.15 15.81
C LYS A 937 12.77 -27.11 14.63
N THR A 938 12.59 -26.56 13.42
CA THR A 938 12.99 -27.22 12.17
C THR A 938 13.55 -26.17 11.22
N GLY A 939 14.87 -26.13 11.12
CA GLY A 939 15.51 -25.73 9.88
C GLY A 939 15.41 -26.89 8.90
N ASP A 940 14.83 -26.62 7.74
CA ASP A 940 15.41 -26.98 6.45
C ASP A 940 14.67 -26.20 5.38
N ALA A 941 15.46 -25.62 4.47
CA ALA A 941 15.04 -24.79 3.35
C ALA A 941 14.14 -25.55 2.37
N SER A 942 13.44 -24.79 1.50
CA SER A 942 12.74 -25.23 0.26
C SER A 942 11.20 -25.31 0.26
N ALA A 943 10.46 -24.46 0.99
CA ALA A 943 8.99 -24.44 0.90
C ALA A 943 8.32 -23.05 0.83
N LEU A 944 9.08 -21.96 0.69
CA LEU A 944 8.51 -20.59 0.75
C LEU A 944 7.85 -20.11 -0.56
N TRP A 945 8.10 -20.77 -1.70
CA TRP A 945 7.59 -20.32 -3.00
C TRP A 945 6.20 -20.86 -3.41
N LEU A 946 5.49 -21.56 -2.52
CA LEU A 946 4.16 -22.14 -2.82
C LEU A 946 3.01 -21.59 -1.96
N ALA A 947 3.29 -20.69 -1.00
CA ALA A 947 2.26 -20.14 -0.11
C ALA A 947 1.68 -18.78 -0.57
N LEU A 948 2.35 -18.05 -1.46
CA LEU A 948 1.87 -16.73 -1.92
C LEU A 948 0.90 -16.79 -3.12
N SER A 949 0.76 -17.92 -3.81
CA SER A 949 -0.12 -18.04 -4.99
C SER A 949 -1.55 -18.51 -4.70
N ALA A 950 -1.95 -18.60 -3.42
CA ALA A 950 -3.24 -19.17 -3.02
C ALA A 950 -4.24 -18.18 -2.37
N LEU A 951 -3.93 -16.88 -2.28
CA LEU A 951 -4.86 -15.87 -1.71
C LEU A 951 -5.36 -14.80 -2.69
N SER A 952 -4.84 -14.76 -3.92
CA SER A 952 -5.33 -13.85 -4.97
C SER A 952 -6.01 -14.62 -6.10
N GLY A 953 -7.32 -14.88 -5.97
CA GLY A 953 -8.13 -15.31 -7.12
C GLY A 953 -9.20 -16.34 -6.80
N THR A 954 -10.39 -15.86 -6.38
CA THR A 954 -11.69 -16.20 -6.99
C THR A 954 -12.84 -15.65 -6.13
N GLY A 955 -13.14 -14.36 -6.30
CA GLY A 955 -14.42 -13.75 -5.97
C GLY A 955 -15.26 -13.56 -7.23
N LEU A 956 -16.33 -14.36 -7.37
CA LEU A 956 -17.48 -14.20 -8.27
C LEU A 956 -17.30 -14.25 -9.80
N ALA A 957 -17.66 -15.41 -10.38
CA ALA A 957 -18.64 -15.46 -11.46
C ALA A 957 -19.32 -16.85 -11.51
N GLY A 958 -20.63 -16.93 -11.25
CA GLY A 958 -21.41 -18.13 -11.58
C GLY A 958 -22.63 -18.43 -10.72
N VAL A 959 -23.61 -17.53 -10.66
CA VAL A 959 -24.97 -17.92 -10.22
C VAL A 959 -25.74 -18.54 -11.38
N THR A 960 -26.22 -19.77 -11.14
CA THR A 960 -27.31 -20.51 -11.80
C THR A 960 -27.13 -21.04 -13.23
N PHE A 961 -27.12 -22.37 -13.37
CA PHE A 961 -28.24 -23.10 -13.97
C PHE A 961 -28.16 -24.63 -13.73
N LEU A 962 -29.34 -25.22 -13.52
CA LEU A 962 -29.73 -26.63 -13.69
C LEU A 962 -29.59 -27.58 -12.49
N GLY A 963 -30.67 -27.55 -11.70
CA GLY A 963 -31.22 -28.78 -11.14
C GLY A 963 -31.54 -29.83 -12.22
N ARG A 964 -31.36 -31.09 -11.84
CA ARG A 964 -31.89 -32.31 -12.45
C ARG A 964 -32.16 -33.27 -11.27
N LYS A 965 -33.25 -34.02 -11.15
CA LYS A 965 -34.36 -34.39 -12.04
C LYS A 965 -35.37 -35.21 -11.20
N LYS A 966 -36.69 -35.07 -11.50
CA LYS A 966 -37.76 -36.10 -11.51
C LYS A 966 -38.20 -36.74 -10.17
N HIS A 967 -39.46 -37.11 -9.89
CA HIS A 967 -40.64 -37.53 -10.69
C HIS A 967 -41.93 -37.43 -9.83
N ASP A 968 -43.06 -37.17 -10.50
CA ASP A 968 -44.45 -37.68 -10.34
C ASP A 968 -45.37 -37.47 -9.11
N GLU A 969 -46.57 -36.99 -9.49
CA GLU A 969 -47.95 -37.35 -9.06
C GLU A 969 -48.59 -36.77 -7.78
N GLU A 970 -49.83 -36.27 -8.01
CA GLU A 970 -50.91 -35.73 -7.16
C GLU A 970 -50.88 -34.26 -6.68
#